data_AF-W6RW99-F1
#
_entry.id   AF-W6RW99-F1
#
_cell.length_a   1.000
_cell.length_b   1.000
_cell.length_c   1.000
_cell.angle_alpha   90.00
_cell.angle_beta   90.00
_cell.angle_gamma   90.00
#
_symmetry.space_group_name_H-M   'P 1'
#
loop_
_entity.id
_entity.type
_entity.pdbx_description
1 polymer ?
#
loop_
_entity_poly.entity_id
_entity_poly.type
_entity_poly.pdbx_seq_one_letter_code
_entity_poly.pdbx_strand_id
1 'polypeptide(L)'
;MPKLKFLVICIAIILNVLLCNKLSTMIINKKSTPNTEIEEINDTSNDPYKNRDSFYSLNDKSINRRSSEHFQIIWGNDDNSNIINSDFIEGNLANLENMRKVYIDTLEMKDTGKSIKNKSGKYKTNIYLSDTGLKKIKNKNQYTGCDDDGFAYIIVSPSLIRVDPPSWVLAQKYAHAVILHQGGALDNNWSDAMANWLRNQYLGSDKYCHNDTIYGPASSFFKSIVLNSNLAFPQEKNAYDSWPFITYISENPDNLEGLGIELIHTILENDDITNPFDAITKNTKISLQDVIGNYSKRMITMDFARQNNYLTYLKELKSDSANNDIIFTNLDLPKNSWVSIPDDKAPQQGGYNIIPINNYNENSSITVDFKGIKNKDTDDWRATIVAFNKDKSTTYSSTWNDGENTLKLSGNEVAVYLIVAATPKTFQDISKIDADKITSYPYKIKLISTEDTTAENADNSKDSNDTNISSNNNSSNNSDNSDDTINNSDSNNTNKPSATKDKIKVEMYNKINQPVYNNITPCFRITNAGKTSINLKNIKIRYYYTKDGNEKQVFECDWCSFDSNSITANFGSINKGNNADYYLDLSFNSNEVLKPNGNIYLYGRIHKNNWTNFNQSNDYSFNSSSNDYVEWKKVTAYIDGTLVWGNEP
;
A
#
# COMPACT_ATOMS: atom_id res chain seq x y z
N MET A 1 17.42 54.58 14.48
CA MET A 1 16.48 53.73 13.69
C MET A 1 16.17 52.31 14.23
N PRO A 2 16.79 51.75 15.29
CA PRO A 2 16.34 50.44 15.84
C PRO A 2 15.21 50.52 16.88
N LYS A 3 15.06 51.63 17.62
CA LYS A 3 14.01 51.78 18.65
C LYS A 3 12.59 51.97 18.09
N LEU A 4 12.45 52.45 16.85
CA LEU A 4 11.15 52.65 16.20
C LEU A 4 10.57 51.35 15.62
N LYS A 5 11.43 50.42 15.17
CA LYS A 5 11.00 49.08 14.70
C LYS A 5 10.51 48.19 15.84
N PHE A 6 11.12 48.28 17.03
CA PHE A 6 10.70 47.50 18.19
C PHE A 6 9.31 47.96 18.72
N LEU A 7 9.05 49.28 18.69
CA LEU A 7 7.76 49.83 19.12
C LEU A 7 6.61 49.44 18.18
N VAL A 8 6.85 49.40 16.86
CA VAL A 8 5.85 48.99 15.86
C VAL A 8 5.51 47.49 15.98
N ILE A 9 6.50 46.64 16.26
CA ILE A 9 6.28 45.20 16.48
C ILE A 9 5.51 44.95 17.78
N CYS A 10 5.83 45.66 18.87
CA CYS A 10 5.09 45.56 20.12
C CYS A 10 3.63 46.03 19.98
N ILE A 11 3.37 47.11 19.22
CA ILE A 11 2.00 47.59 18.96
C ILE A 11 1.21 46.59 18.11
N ALA A 12 1.83 45.96 17.10
CA ALA A 12 1.17 44.93 16.28
C ALA A 12 0.81 43.66 17.09
N ILE A 13 1.67 43.25 18.03
CA ILE A 13 1.40 42.12 18.92
C ILE A 13 0.28 42.45 19.90
N ILE A 14 0.26 43.66 20.47
CA ILE A 14 -0.80 44.11 21.38
C ILE A 14 -2.15 44.22 20.65
N LEU A 15 -2.16 44.68 19.39
CA LEU A 15 -3.38 44.75 18.58
C LEU A 15 -3.95 43.36 18.25
N ASN A 16 -3.09 42.38 17.95
CA ASN A 16 -3.51 40.99 17.70
C ASN A 16 -4.03 40.30 18.96
N VAL A 17 -3.44 40.56 20.13
CA VAL A 17 -3.93 40.02 21.41
C VAL A 17 -5.28 40.65 21.81
N LEU A 18 -5.49 41.94 21.53
CA LEU A 18 -6.77 42.61 21.73
C LEU A 18 -7.86 42.14 20.75
N LEU A 19 -7.51 41.84 19.49
CA LEU A 19 -8.44 41.24 18.52
C LEU A 19 -8.84 39.81 18.90
N CYS A 20 -7.88 38.98 19.34
CA CYS A 20 -8.16 37.62 19.82
C CYS A 20 -9.06 37.62 21.06
N ASN A 21 -8.83 38.50 22.03
CA ASN A 21 -9.68 38.59 23.22
C ASN A 21 -11.11 39.06 22.89
N LYS A 22 -11.27 39.97 21.90
CA LYS A 22 -12.59 40.41 21.45
C LYS A 22 -13.37 39.30 20.73
N LEU A 23 -12.68 38.46 19.94
CA LEU A 23 -13.26 37.25 19.34
C LEU A 23 -13.63 36.21 20.41
N SER A 24 -12.77 35.94 21.39
CA SER A 24 -13.08 35.00 22.47
C SER A 24 -14.30 35.44 23.30
N THR A 25 -14.48 36.74 23.55
CA THR A 25 -15.70 37.24 24.24
C THR A 25 -16.97 37.17 23.39
N MET A 26 -16.88 37.18 22.06
CA MET A 26 -18.04 36.96 21.19
C MET A 26 -18.44 35.49 21.09
N ILE A 27 -17.50 34.56 21.25
CA ILE A 27 -17.76 33.11 21.17
C ILE A 27 -18.34 32.56 22.49
N ILE A 28 -18.04 33.16 23.65
CA ILE A 28 -18.45 32.65 24.96
C ILE A 28 -19.95 32.87 25.29
N ASN A 29 -20.69 33.69 24.53
CA ASN A 29 -22.10 34.00 24.82
C ASN A 29 -23.16 33.28 23.98
N LYS A 30 -22.82 32.22 23.24
CA LYS A 30 -23.82 31.33 22.61
C LYS A 30 -23.89 29.98 23.33
N LYS A 31 -24.53 29.98 24.51
CA LYS A 31 -25.02 28.74 25.13
C LYS A 31 -26.13 28.18 24.25
N SER A 32 -25.83 27.12 23.50
CA SER A 32 -26.78 26.44 22.62
C SER A 32 -27.79 25.64 23.43
N THR A 33 -29.04 26.10 23.43
CA THR A 33 -30.22 25.22 23.53
C THR A 33 -30.37 24.44 22.23
N PRO A 34 -30.79 23.16 22.25
CA PRO A 34 -31.00 22.39 21.03
C PRO A 34 -32.33 22.82 20.41
N ASN A 35 -32.29 23.75 19.46
CA ASN A 35 -33.43 24.04 18.60
C ASN A 35 -33.01 23.89 17.14
N THR A 36 -33.70 22.96 16.49
CA THR A 36 -33.83 22.73 15.06
C THR A 36 -34.37 23.99 14.38
N GLU A 37 -33.48 24.85 13.88
CA GLU A 37 -33.83 25.82 12.84
C GLU A 37 -32.74 25.77 11.76
N ILE A 38 -33.12 25.24 10.60
CA ILE A 38 -32.35 25.25 9.37
C ILE A 38 -32.49 26.66 8.81
N GLU A 39 -31.44 27.48 8.91
CA GLU A 39 -31.34 28.70 8.10
C GLU A 39 -31.06 28.31 6.64
N GLU A 40 -32.06 28.50 5.77
CA GLU A 40 -31.85 28.60 4.32
C GLU A 40 -30.89 29.77 4.06
N ILE A 41 -29.64 29.47 3.75
CA ILE A 41 -28.71 30.48 3.23
C ILE A 41 -29.07 30.71 1.78
N ASN A 42 -29.72 31.86 1.54
CA ASN A 42 -29.94 32.41 0.20
C ASN A 42 -28.62 32.51 -0.56
N ASP A 43 -28.64 32.05 -1.80
CA ASP A 43 -27.61 32.21 -2.84
C ASP A 43 -27.17 33.68 -2.91
N THR A 44 -26.02 34.00 -2.31
CA THR A 44 -25.41 35.32 -2.42
C THR A 44 -24.83 35.46 -3.81
N SER A 45 -25.61 36.12 -4.67
CA SER A 45 -25.32 36.56 -6.03
C SER A 45 -23.85 36.96 -6.28
N ASN A 46 -23.10 36.07 -6.94
CA ASN A 46 -21.99 36.25 -7.90
C ASN A 46 -21.11 34.99 -8.03
N ASP A 47 -21.45 33.89 -7.35
CA ASP A 47 -20.77 32.61 -7.51
C ASP A 47 -20.93 32.06 -8.95
N PRO A 48 -19.83 31.88 -9.71
CA PRO A 48 -19.92 31.33 -11.05
C PRO A 48 -20.40 29.87 -11.07
N TYR A 49 -20.31 29.11 -9.97
CA TYR A 49 -20.69 27.71 -9.87
C TYR A 49 -22.09 27.54 -9.26
N LYS A 50 -23.03 27.09 -10.08
CA LYS A 50 -24.42 26.86 -9.66
C LYS A 50 -24.59 25.52 -8.95
N ASN A 51 -25.49 25.47 -7.98
CA ASN A 51 -25.97 24.21 -7.42
C ASN A 51 -26.72 23.42 -8.51
N ARG A 52 -26.41 22.13 -8.64
CA ARG A 52 -27.12 21.14 -9.46
C ARG A 52 -27.22 19.86 -8.67
N ASP A 53 -28.25 19.06 -8.91
CA ASP A 53 -28.36 17.72 -8.35
C ASP A 53 -29.06 16.82 -9.36
N SER A 54 -28.42 15.73 -9.74
CA SER A 54 -28.95 14.78 -10.74
C SER A 54 -29.89 13.75 -10.12
N PHE A 55 -29.88 13.59 -8.80
CA PHE A 55 -30.71 12.62 -8.11
C PHE A 55 -31.92 13.30 -7.45
N TYR A 56 -31.76 14.46 -6.82
CA TYR A 56 -32.81 15.10 -6.03
C TYR A 56 -33.17 16.49 -6.55
N SER A 57 -34.43 16.88 -6.33
CA SER A 57 -34.85 18.26 -6.58
C SER A 57 -34.11 19.21 -5.64
N LEU A 58 -33.76 20.41 -6.09
CA LEU A 58 -33.16 21.43 -5.23
C LEU A 58 -34.08 21.84 -4.06
N ASN A 59 -35.39 21.61 -4.19
CA ASN A 59 -36.40 21.89 -3.16
C ASN A 59 -36.83 20.64 -2.36
N ASP A 60 -36.11 19.52 -2.49
CA ASP A 60 -36.43 18.28 -1.79
C ASP A 60 -36.13 18.41 -0.27
N LYS A 61 -37.17 18.33 0.56
CA LYS A 61 -37.09 18.48 2.02
C LYS A 61 -36.62 17.21 2.75
N SER A 62 -36.47 16.09 2.04
CA SER A 62 -35.99 14.84 2.62
C SER A 62 -34.46 14.76 2.75
N ILE A 63 -33.78 15.79 2.25
CA ILE A 63 -32.33 15.89 2.22
C ILE A 63 -31.86 17.25 2.72
N ASN A 64 -30.62 17.27 3.14
CA ASN A 64 -29.86 18.43 3.58
C ASN A 64 -28.74 18.70 2.57
N ARG A 65 -28.36 19.97 2.45
CA ARG A 65 -27.29 20.41 1.57
C ARG A 65 -26.45 21.50 2.24
N ARG A 66 -25.17 21.48 1.93
CA ARG A 66 -24.23 22.57 2.25
C ARG A 66 -23.23 22.69 1.12
N SER A 67 -22.85 23.92 0.78
CA SER A 67 -21.97 24.17 -0.36
C SER A 67 -20.80 25.06 0.04
N SER A 68 -19.64 24.80 -0.56
CA SER A 68 -18.53 25.74 -0.72
C SER A 68 -18.59 26.37 -2.11
N GLU A 69 -17.55 27.06 -2.57
CA GLU A 69 -17.50 27.65 -3.91
C GLU A 69 -17.65 26.58 -5.02
N HIS A 70 -16.94 25.45 -4.91
CA HIS A 70 -16.88 24.45 -5.98
C HIS A 70 -17.61 23.14 -5.67
N PHE A 71 -18.04 22.93 -4.42
CA PHE A 71 -18.58 21.65 -3.97
C PHE A 71 -19.91 21.79 -3.25
N GLN A 72 -20.71 20.73 -3.30
CA GLN A 72 -21.94 20.59 -2.52
C GLN A 72 -21.95 19.21 -1.85
N ILE A 73 -22.05 19.17 -0.52
CA ILE A 73 -22.29 17.96 0.26
C ILE A 73 -23.79 17.79 0.51
N ILE A 74 -24.29 16.58 0.27
CA ILE A 74 -25.72 16.22 0.28
C ILE A 74 -25.89 14.99 1.18
N TRP A 75 -26.81 15.04 2.14
CA TRP A 75 -27.09 13.93 3.06
C TRP A 75 -28.58 13.88 3.41
N GLY A 76 -29.12 12.71 3.75
CA GLY A 76 -30.53 12.58 4.11
C GLY A 76 -30.81 12.98 5.56
N ASN A 77 -32.09 12.95 5.95
CA ASN A 77 -32.55 13.27 7.30
C ASN A 77 -32.41 12.09 8.29
N ASP A 78 -32.19 10.88 7.79
CA ASP A 78 -32.14 9.65 8.59
C ASP A 78 -30.68 9.25 8.85
N ASP A 79 -29.82 10.20 9.23
CA ASP A 79 -28.45 9.90 9.64
C ASP A 79 -28.42 9.26 11.04
N ASN A 80 -27.90 8.03 11.12
CA ASN A 80 -27.70 7.30 12.37
C ASN A 80 -26.21 7.16 12.74
N SER A 81 -25.30 7.82 11.99
CA SER A 81 -23.86 7.66 12.17
C SER A 81 -23.30 8.38 13.40
N ASN A 82 -24.01 9.39 13.93
CA ASN A 82 -23.52 10.35 14.94
C ASN A 82 -22.26 11.13 14.49
N ILE A 83 -21.84 11.02 13.23
CA ILE A 83 -20.64 11.66 12.69
C ILE A 83 -20.97 13.02 12.08
N ILE A 84 -22.14 13.15 11.45
CA ILE A 84 -22.49 14.35 10.70
C ILE A 84 -22.93 15.47 11.65
N ASN A 85 -22.14 16.53 11.67
CA ASN A 85 -22.45 17.79 12.32
C ASN A 85 -21.89 18.95 11.48
N SER A 86 -22.04 20.20 11.94
CA SER A 86 -21.56 21.37 11.21
C SER A 86 -20.06 21.30 10.93
N ASP A 87 -19.24 20.93 11.93
CA ASP A 87 -17.78 20.86 11.79
C ASP A 87 -17.37 19.78 10.78
N PHE A 88 -18.09 18.65 10.78
CA PHE A 88 -17.87 17.58 9.82
C PHE A 88 -18.10 18.03 8.37
N ILE A 89 -19.21 18.73 8.13
CA ILE A 89 -19.60 19.19 6.80
C ILE A 89 -18.67 20.32 6.33
N GLU A 90 -18.48 21.36 7.14
CA GLU A 90 -17.64 22.51 6.80
C GLU A 90 -16.17 22.10 6.66
N GLY A 91 -15.68 21.22 7.53
CA GLY A 91 -14.32 20.70 7.46
C GLY A 91 -14.07 19.89 6.18
N ASN A 92 -15.02 19.04 5.75
CA ASN A 92 -14.89 18.30 4.51
C ASN A 92 -15.03 19.20 3.26
N LEU A 93 -15.89 20.22 3.30
CA LEU A 93 -15.95 21.24 2.24
C LEU A 93 -14.61 21.97 2.10
N ALA A 94 -14.01 22.40 3.21
CA ALA A 94 -12.68 23.02 3.21
C ALA A 94 -11.59 22.08 2.67
N ASN A 95 -11.63 20.80 3.07
CA ASN A 95 -10.71 19.77 2.56
C ASN A 95 -10.83 19.58 1.04
N LEU A 96 -12.05 19.58 0.49
CA LEU A 96 -12.30 19.49 -0.95
C LEU A 96 -11.76 20.70 -1.71
N GLU A 97 -11.97 21.92 -1.20
CA GLU A 97 -11.39 23.13 -1.80
C GLU A 97 -9.85 23.09 -1.79
N ASN A 98 -9.25 22.54 -0.73
CA ASN A 98 -7.81 22.33 -0.65
C ASN A 98 -7.31 21.29 -1.65
N MET A 99 -8.03 20.18 -1.85
CA MET A 99 -7.72 19.20 -2.90
C MET A 99 -7.81 19.81 -4.30
N ARG A 100 -8.85 20.63 -4.54
CA ARG A 100 -9.05 21.36 -5.80
C ARG A 100 -7.87 22.26 -6.14
N LYS A 101 -7.34 23.01 -5.16
CA LYS A 101 -6.16 23.87 -5.36
C LYS A 101 -4.94 23.09 -5.83
N VAL A 102 -4.76 21.88 -5.32
CA VAL A 102 -3.66 21.01 -5.78
C VAL A 102 -3.94 20.51 -7.19
N TYR A 103 -5.11 19.92 -7.42
CA TYR A 103 -5.37 19.23 -8.68
C TYR A 103 -5.57 20.18 -9.86
N ILE A 104 -6.35 21.24 -9.69
CA ILE A 104 -6.71 22.14 -10.79
C ILE A 104 -5.76 23.33 -10.84
N ASP A 105 -5.45 23.96 -9.71
CA ASP A 105 -4.68 25.22 -9.75
C ASP A 105 -3.17 24.96 -9.81
N THR A 106 -2.66 23.89 -9.19
CA THR A 106 -1.21 23.56 -9.16
C THR A 106 -0.80 22.59 -10.27
N LEU A 107 -1.61 21.55 -10.51
CA LEU A 107 -1.36 20.55 -11.56
C LEU A 107 -2.10 20.86 -12.86
N GLU A 108 -2.76 22.02 -12.96
CA GLU A 108 -3.41 22.52 -14.19
C GLU A 108 -4.45 21.57 -14.83
N MET A 109 -5.05 20.69 -14.02
CA MET A 109 -6.06 19.74 -14.50
C MET A 109 -7.36 20.45 -14.88
N LYS A 110 -8.13 19.87 -15.82
CA LYS A 110 -9.45 20.39 -16.21
C LYS A 110 -10.41 20.46 -15.01
N ASP A 111 -11.14 21.57 -14.94
CA ASP A 111 -12.08 21.93 -13.87
C ASP A 111 -13.31 21.00 -13.84
N THR A 112 -13.54 20.32 -12.70
CA THR A 112 -14.66 19.37 -12.52
C THR A 112 -16.04 20.03 -12.51
N GLY A 113 -16.09 21.37 -12.44
CA GLY A 113 -17.31 22.13 -12.56
C GLY A 113 -17.74 22.44 -13.99
N LYS A 114 -17.04 21.94 -15.02
CA LYS A 114 -17.45 22.00 -16.43
C LYS A 114 -17.94 20.64 -16.92
N SER A 115 -18.88 20.60 -17.85
CA SER A 115 -19.40 19.34 -18.38
C SER A 115 -18.45 18.71 -19.39
N ILE A 116 -18.22 17.39 -19.30
CA ILE A 116 -17.55 16.60 -20.35
C ILE A 116 -18.46 16.30 -21.56
N LYS A 117 -19.75 16.66 -21.48
CA LYS A 117 -20.75 16.51 -22.55
C LYS A 117 -21.23 17.87 -23.10
N ASN A 118 -20.43 18.92 -22.95
CA ASN A 118 -20.68 20.26 -23.48
C ASN A 118 -21.92 20.99 -22.94
N LYS A 119 -22.43 20.63 -21.75
CA LYS A 119 -23.44 21.47 -21.07
C LYS A 119 -22.82 22.80 -20.64
N SER A 120 -23.50 23.90 -20.98
CA SER A 120 -23.02 25.25 -20.68
C SER A 120 -23.19 25.63 -19.21
N GLY A 121 -22.30 26.51 -18.74
CA GLY A 121 -22.24 26.97 -17.36
C GLY A 121 -21.25 26.20 -16.50
N LYS A 122 -21.09 26.65 -15.26
CA LYS A 122 -20.27 26.02 -14.24
C LYS A 122 -21.17 25.55 -13.09
N TYR A 123 -20.90 24.36 -12.57
CA TYR A 123 -21.70 23.75 -11.51
C TYR A 123 -20.83 23.12 -10.45
N LYS A 124 -21.33 23.08 -9.21
CA LYS A 124 -20.60 22.45 -8.11
C LYS A 124 -20.52 20.93 -8.31
N THR A 125 -19.42 20.34 -7.87
CA THR A 125 -19.28 18.88 -7.80
C THR A 125 -20.05 18.36 -6.59
N ASN A 126 -20.88 17.34 -6.78
CA ASN A 126 -21.75 16.80 -5.73
C ASN A 126 -21.08 15.66 -4.97
N ILE A 127 -21.19 15.70 -3.65
CA ILE A 127 -20.77 14.65 -2.73
C ILE A 127 -22.00 14.17 -1.97
N TYR A 128 -22.42 12.93 -2.22
CA TYR A 128 -23.53 12.28 -1.54
C TYR A 128 -23.00 11.43 -0.39
N LEU A 129 -23.46 11.72 0.83
CA LEU A 129 -23.13 10.93 2.01
C LEU A 129 -24.04 9.70 2.06
N SER A 130 -23.48 8.52 1.77
CA SER A 130 -24.23 7.27 1.82
C SER A 130 -24.69 6.93 3.24
N ASP A 131 -25.69 6.05 3.36
CA ASP A 131 -26.24 5.59 4.64
C ASP A 131 -26.86 6.67 5.54
N THR A 132 -27.25 7.82 4.97
CA THR A 132 -27.90 8.94 5.66
C THR A 132 -29.40 9.08 5.37
N GLY A 133 -30.02 8.10 4.71
CA GLY A 133 -31.42 8.16 4.27
C GLY A 133 -31.64 8.65 2.83
N LEU A 134 -30.56 8.80 2.05
CA LEU A 134 -30.61 9.14 0.61
C LEU A 134 -31.19 7.98 -0.24
N LYS A 135 -32.52 7.92 -0.38
CA LYS A 135 -33.27 6.82 -1.06
C LYS A 135 -32.86 6.53 -2.52
N LYS A 136 -32.37 7.52 -3.26
CA LYS A 136 -31.95 7.37 -4.66
C LYS A 136 -30.49 6.96 -4.83
N ILE A 137 -29.70 7.04 -3.75
CA ILE A 137 -28.29 6.64 -3.74
C ILE A 137 -28.22 5.18 -3.32
N LYS A 138 -28.00 4.29 -4.30
CA LYS A 138 -28.00 2.83 -4.09
C LYS A 138 -26.65 2.28 -3.62
N ASN A 139 -25.55 2.95 -3.96
CA ASN A 139 -24.22 2.55 -3.56
C ASN A 139 -23.98 2.96 -2.10
N LYS A 140 -23.66 1.99 -1.24
CA LYS A 140 -23.46 2.23 0.20
C LYS A 140 -22.02 2.60 0.58
N ASN A 141 -21.06 2.32 -0.30
CA ASN A 141 -19.63 2.53 -0.04
C ASN A 141 -19.11 3.80 -0.72
N GLN A 142 -17.95 3.71 -1.36
CA GLN A 142 -17.25 4.78 -2.05
C GLN A 142 -17.35 4.59 -3.57
N TYR A 143 -17.81 5.61 -4.28
CA TYR A 143 -17.97 5.54 -5.74
C TYR A 143 -17.84 6.94 -6.35
N THR A 144 -17.19 7.02 -7.49
CA THR A 144 -17.19 8.23 -8.31
C THR A 144 -17.90 7.89 -9.62
N GLY A 145 -18.93 8.65 -9.95
CA GLY A 145 -19.74 8.46 -11.15
C GLY A 145 -19.82 9.72 -11.99
N CYS A 146 -20.49 9.60 -13.14
CA CYS A 146 -20.82 10.71 -14.03
C CYS A 146 -22.33 10.72 -14.25
N ASP A 147 -22.96 11.90 -14.22
CA ASP A 147 -24.37 12.03 -14.55
C ASP A 147 -24.63 12.20 -16.05
N ASP A 148 -25.90 12.23 -16.42
CA ASP A 148 -26.31 12.34 -17.83
C ASP A 148 -25.85 13.64 -18.47
N ASP A 149 -25.68 14.71 -17.69
CA ASP A 149 -25.18 16.01 -18.12
C ASP A 149 -23.64 16.08 -18.22
N GLY A 150 -22.92 15.01 -17.90
CA GLY A 150 -21.46 14.95 -18.03
C GLY A 150 -20.72 15.59 -16.86
N PHE A 151 -21.27 15.54 -15.65
CA PHE A 151 -20.59 16.01 -14.45
C PHE A 151 -20.29 14.87 -13.49
N ALA A 152 -19.14 14.94 -12.85
CA ALA A 152 -18.76 13.96 -11.86
C ALA A 152 -19.59 14.15 -10.59
N TYR A 153 -19.86 13.05 -9.90
CA TYR A 153 -20.34 13.05 -8.52
C TYR A 153 -19.65 11.96 -7.71
N ILE A 154 -19.59 12.17 -6.41
CA ILE A 154 -18.96 11.26 -5.45
C ILE A 154 -20.04 10.75 -4.51
N ILE A 155 -20.06 9.45 -4.25
CA ILE A 155 -20.82 8.83 -3.16
C ILE A 155 -19.79 8.30 -2.18
N VAL A 156 -19.95 8.61 -0.89
CA VAL A 156 -19.02 8.15 0.13
C VAL A 156 -19.68 8.03 1.50
N SER A 157 -19.31 7.02 2.27
CA SER A 157 -19.77 6.87 3.65
C SER A 157 -19.13 7.93 4.55
N PRO A 158 -19.89 8.58 5.46
CA PRO A 158 -19.33 9.53 6.44
C PRO A 158 -18.15 8.97 7.23
N SER A 159 -18.17 7.66 7.53
CA SER A 159 -17.12 6.96 8.27
C SER A 159 -15.75 6.94 7.57
N LEU A 160 -15.71 7.16 6.25
CA LEU A 160 -14.49 7.11 5.45
C LEU A 160 -13.88 8.49 5.19
N ILE A 161 -14.58 9.58 5.53
CA ILE A 161 -14.16 10.95 5.20
C ILE A 161 -13.95 11.78 6.47
N ARG A 162 -13.10 11.25 7.36
CA ARG A 162 -12.64 11.99 8.53
C ARG A 162 -12.13 13.38 8.10
N VAL A 163 -12.45 14.39 8.90
CA VAL A 163 -12.04 15.78 8.65
C VAL A 163 -10.58 16.00 9.03
N ASP A 164 -10.14 15.39 10.13
CA ASP A 164 -8.85 15.68 10.75
C ASP A 164 -8.12 14.41 11.24
N PRO A 165 -6.87 14.14 10.78
CA PRO A 165 -6.28 14.73 9.58
C PRO A 165 -7.15 14.42 8.36
N PRO A 166 -7.18 15.24 7.29
CA PRO A 166 -8.07 15.02 6.15
C PRO A 166 -8.01 13.59 5.59
N SER A 167 -9.16 13.04 5.20
CA SER A 167 -9.18 11.67 4.69
C SER A 167 -8.53 11.52 3.32
N TRP A 168 -7.66 10.53 3.21
CA TRP A 168 -7.05 10.11 1.94
C TRP A 168 -8.09 9.49 0.97
N VAL A 169 -9.19 8.95 1.49
CA VAL A 169 -10.27 8.35 0.69
C VAL A 169 -11.00 9.41 -0.12
N LEU A 170 -11.34 10.55 0.52
CA LEU A 170 -12.00 11.64 -0.18
C LEU A 170 -11.10 12.21 -1.29
N ALA A 171 -9.81 12.38 -0.99
CA ALA A 171 -8.81 12.81 -1.96
C ALA A 171 -8.71 11.87 -3.17
N GLN A 172 -8.76 10.55 -2.95
CA GLN A 172 -8.77 9.56 -4.05
C GLN A 172 -10.07 9.62 -4.86
N LYS A 173 -11.24 9.73 -4.21
CA LYS A 173 -12.52 9.78 -4.92
C LYS A 173 -12.66 11.05 -5.76
N TYR A 174 -12.17 12.17 -5.24
CA TYR A 174 -12.10 13.40 -6.03
C TYR A 174 -11.07 13.32 -7.15
N ALA A 175 -9.93 12.64 -6.95
CA ALA A 175 -8.98 12.39 -8.03
C ALA A 175 -9.62 11.63 -9.21
N HIS A 176 -10.47 10.62 -8.98
CA HIS A 176 -11.22 9.98 -10.06
C HIS A 176 -12.17 10.94 -10.79
N ALA A 177 -12.78 11.89 -10.07
CA ALA A 177 -13.62 12.90 -10.68
C ALA A 177 -12.78 13.80 -11.60
N VAL A 178 -11.58 14.19 -11.17
CA VAL A 178 -10.63 14.94 -11.99
C VAL A 178 -10.20 14.15 -13.23
N ILE A 179 -9.83 12.88 -13.07
CA ILE A 179 -9.43 12.00 -14.19
C ILE A 179 -10.53 11.92 -15.24
N LEU A 180 -11.77 11.67 -14.82
CA LEU A 180 -12.93 11.64 -15.72
C LEU A 180 -13.07 12.95 -16.53
N HIS A 181 -12.79 14.10 -15.90
CA HIS A 181 -12.89 15.41 -16.54
C HIS A 181 -11.71 15.74 -17.46
N GLN A 182 -10.64 14.95 -17.45
CA GLN A 182 -9.55 15.10 -18.42
C GLN A 182 -9.96 14.61 -19.81
N GLY A 183 -10.87 13.63 -19.87
CA GLY A 183 -11.56 13.21 -21.08
C GLY A 183 -10.85 12.14 -21.93
N GLY A 184 -9.68 11.65 -21.52
CA GLY A 184 -8.94 10.59 -22.23
C GLY A 184 -9.40 9.17 -21.89
N ALA A 185 -8.65 8.18 -22.40
CA ALA A 185 -9.02 6.76 -22.40
C ALA A 185 -8.18 5.86 -21.48
N LEU A 186 -7.63 6.43 -20.39
CA LEU A 186 -6.80 5.71 -19.42
C LEU A 186 -7.51 4.44 -18.91
N ASP A 187 -6.84 3.29 -19.00
CA ASP A 187 -7.42 2.01 -18.58
C ASP A 187 -7.65 1.92 -17.07
N ASN A 188 -8.48 0.97 -16.63
CA ASN A 188 -8.88 0.86 -15.24
C ASN A 188 -7.71 0.59 -14.27
N ASN A 189 -6.72 -0.21 -14.69
CA ASN A 189 -5.57 -0.53 -13.83
C ASN A 189 -4.72 0.73 -13.59
N TRP A 190 -4.53 1.54 -14.62
CA TRP A 190 -3.81 2.81 -14.51
C TRP A 190 -4.64 3.94 -13.93
N SER A 191 -5.98 3.91 -14.06
CA SER A 191 -6.87 4.92 -13.48
C SER A 191 -6.80 4.94 -11.95
N ASP A 192 -6.77 3.78 -11.31
CA ASP A 192 -6.58 3.68 -9.85
C ASP A 192 -5.18 4.16 -9.42
N ALA A 193 -4.13 3.77 -10.17
CA ALA A 193 -2.77 4.24 -9.93
C ALA A 193 -2.67 5.77 -10.10
N MET A 194 -3.29 6.33 -11.13
CA MET A 194 -3.31 7.77 -11.37
C MET A 194 -4.08 8.52 -10.28
N ALA A 195 -5.20 7.98 -9.81
CA ALA A 195 -5.95 8.54 -8.69
C ALA A 195 -5.11 8.51 -7.39
N ASN A 196 -4.33 7.45 -7.19
CA ASN A 196 -3.39 7.33 -6.08
C ASN A 196 -2.22 8.31 -6.19
N TRP A 197 -1.71 8.57 -7.40
CA TRP A 197 -0.70 9.60 -7.65
C TRP A 197 -1.24 11.00 -7.34
N LEU A 198 -2.42 11.37 -7.84
CA LEU A 198 -3.09 12.65 -7.54
C LEU A 198 -3.30 12.80 -6.04
N ARG A 199 -3.88 11.79 -5.37
CA ARG A 199 -4.00 11.75 -3.91
C ARG A 199 -2.66 12.02 -3.23
N ASN A 200 -1.58 11.40 -3.72
CA ASN A 200 -0.26 11.58 -3.15
C ASN A 200 0.31 13.00 -3.37
N GLN A 201 -0.07 13.68 -4.45
CA GLN A 201 0.25 15.11 -4.65
C GLN A 201 -0.46 15.98 -3.62
N TYR A 202 -1.73 15.68 -3.30
CA TYR A 202 -2.45 16.37 -2.22
C TYR A 202 -1.76 16.15 -0.87
N LEU A 203 -1.49 14.90 -0.48
CA LEU A 203 -0.80 14.57 0.77
C LEU A 203 0.58 15.24 0.88
N GLY A 204 1.30 15.34 -0.24
CA GLY A 204 2.62 15.97 -0.31
C GLY A 204 2.61 17.49 -0.26
N SER A 205 1.44 18.14 -0.32
CA SER A 205 1.30 19.60 -0.37
C SER A 205 1.02 20.22 0.99
N ASP A 206 1.23 21.54 1.10
CA ASP A 206 0.81 22.35 2.26
C ASP A 206 -0.72 22.44 2.40
N LYS A 207 -1.48 22.01 1.37
CA LYS A 207 -2.95 21.95 1.36
C LYS A 207 -3.48 20.70 2.04
N TYR A 208 -2.64 19.73 2.37
CA TYR A 208 -2.99 18.67 3.30
C TYR A 208 -2.98 19.22 4.72
N CYS A 209 -4.03 19.96 5.06
CA CYS A 209 -4.19 20.68 6.32
C CYS A 209 -5.65 20.64 6.79
N HIS A 210 -5.83 20.87 8.09
CA HIS A 210 -7.13 21.14 8.68
C HIS A 210 -7.01 22.33 9.65
N ASN A 211 -7.82 23.36 9.44
CA ASN A 211 -7.68 24.66 10.10
C ASN A 211 -6.23 25.18 9.98
N ASP A 212 -5.57 25.49 11.09
CA ASP A 212 -4.19 26.00 11.11
C ASP A 212 -3.13 24.88 11.12
N THR A 213 -3.53 23.60 11.20
CA THR A 213 -2.60 22.47 11.26
C THR A 213 -2.28 21.94 9.86
N ILE A 214 -1.02 22.04 9.46
CA ILE A 214 -0.51 21.45 8.21
C ILE A 214 0.08 20.07 8.50
N TYR A 215 -0.43 19.05 7.82
CA TYR A 215 0.04 17.67 7.91
C TYR A 215 1.03 17.29 6.80
N GLY A 216 0.99 18.01 5.68
CA GLY A 216 1.96 17.86 4.60
C GLY A 216 3.34 18.45 4.94
N PRO A 217 4.41 18.04 4.23
CA PRO A 217 4.44 16.98 3.23
C PRO A 217 4.34 15.59 3.87
N ALA A 218 3.30 14.86 3.47
CA ALA A 218 3.07 13.47 3.81
C ALA A 218 3.06 12.60 2.54
N SER A 219 2.91 11.29 2.68
CA SER A 219 2.79 10.40 1.55
C SER A 219 1.99 9.15 1.91
N SER A 220 1.45 8.46 0.91
CA SER A 220 1.07 7.05 1.04
C SER A 220 2.25 6.14 0.68
N PHE A 221 2.12 4.85 0.96
CA PHE A 221 3.09 3.85 0.53
C PHE A 221 2.53 2.93 -0.56
N PHE A 222 3.45 2.34 -1.32
CA PHE A 222 3.19 1.48 -2.47
C PHE A 222 3.67 0.06 -2.16
N LYS A 223 3.09 -0.55 -1.14
CA LYS A 223 3.54 -1.83 -0.57
C LYS A 223 3.50 -2.94 -1.60
N SER A 224 2.43 -3.02 -2.39
CA SER A 224 2.20 -4.16 -3.29
C SER A 224 3.20 -4.20 -4.45
N ILE A 225 3.63 -3.04 -4.98
CA ILE A 225 4.67 -3.03 -6.03
C ILE A 225 6.06 -3.35 -5.46
N VAL A 226 6.35 -2.96 -4.21
CA VAL A 226 7.62 -3.31 -3.53
C VAL A 226 7.70 -4.81 -3.26
N LEU A 227 6.62 -5.42 -2.79
CA LEU A 227 6.56 -6.86 -2.51
C LEU A 227 6.42 -7.75 -3.76
N ASN A 228 6.14 -7.15 -4.91
CA ASN A 228 5.99 -7.88 -6.18
C ASN A 228 6.85 -7.24 -7.27
N SER A 229 8.03 -6.72 -6.91
CA SER A 229 8.85 -5.92 -7.81
C SER A 229 9.28 -6.71 -9.04
N ASN A 230 9.49 -8.03 -8.91
CA ASN A 230 9.89 -8.90 -10.01
C ASN A 230 8.75 -9.20 -10.99
N LEU A 231 7.50 -8.90 -10.65
CA LEU A 231 6.38 -9.19 -11.54
C LEU A 231 6.10 -8.04 -12.50
N ALA A 232 5.37 -8.33 -13.57
CA ALA A 232 4.95 -7.31 -14.52
C ALA A 232 4.03 -6.30 -13.83
N PHE A 233 4.08 -5.05 -14.27
CA PHE A 233 3.18 -4.01 -13.77
C PHE A 233 2.60 -3.21 -14.95
N PRO A 234 1.34 -2.75 -14.83
CA PRO A 234 0.42 -3.03 -13.73
C PRO A 234 -0.36 -4.32 -13.99
N GLN A 235 -0.36 -5.23 -13.02
CA GLN A 235 -1.24 -6.40 -13.03
C GLN A 235 -2.02 -6.49 -11.71
N GLU A 236 -2.95 -7.43 -11.59
CA GLU A 236 -3.85 -7.57 -10.44
C GLU A 236 -3.15 -7.41 -9.08
N LYS A 237 -1.96 -8.02 -8.91
CA LYS A 237 -1.20 -7.98 -7.65
C LYS A 237 -0.61 -6.61 -7.29
N ASN A 238 -0.39 -5.71 -8.25
CA ASN A 238 0.35 -4.46 -8.03
C ASN A 238 -0.25 -3.23 -8.74
N ALA A 239 -1.36 -3.36 -9.47
CA ALA A 239 -1.97 -2.27 -10.26
C ALA A 239 -2.30 -1.04 -9.41
N TYR A 240 -2.98 -1.25 -8.27
CA TYR A 240 -3.34 -0.16 -7.35
C TYR A 240 -2.12 0.64 -6.88
N ASP A 241 -0.99 -0.04 -6.63
CA ASP A 241 0.26 0.55 -6.15
C ASP A 241 1.27 0.85 -7.27
N SER A 242 0.86 0.89 -8.54
CA SER A 242 1.74 1.21 -9.68
C SER A 242 2.02 2.71 -9.86
N TRP A 243 1.45 3.55 -9.00
CA TRP A 243 1.60 5.01 -9.01
C TRP A 243 3.04 5.56 -8.79
N PRO A 244 4.02 4.83 -8.23
CA PRO A 244 5.42 5.28 -8.22
C PRO A 244 6.00 5.44 -9.61
N PHE A 245 5.53 4.67 -10.60
CA PHE A 245 5.94 4.86 -12.00
C PHE A 245 5.47 6.22 -12.55
N ILE A 246 4.24 6.61 -12.20
CA ILE A 246 3.68 7.94 -12.52
C ILE A 246 4.45 9.03 -11.78
N THR A 247 4.86 8.77 -10.53
CA THR A 247 5.71 9.67 -9.74
C THR A 247 7.05 9.90 -10.44
N TYR A 248 7.72 8.83 -10.88
CA TYR A 248 8.96 8.92 -11.66
C TYR A 248 8.80 9.75 -12.94
N ILE A 249 7.73 9.52 -13.71
CA ILE A 249 7.43 10.31 -14.91
C ILE A 249 7.26 11.78 -14.55
N SER A 250 6.46 12.09 -13.54
CA SER A 250 6.11 13.47 -13.18
C SER A 250 7.28 14.26 -12.58
N GLU A 251 8.08 13.62 -11.72
CA GLU A 251 9.23 14.25 -11.05
C GLU A 251 10.44 14.33 -11.99
N ASN A 252 10.51 13.43 -12.98
CA ASN A 252 11.60 13.31 -13.95
C ASN A 252 13.01 13.48 -13.34
N PRO A 253 13.35 12.74 -12.28
CA PRO A 253 14.56 12.99 -11.49
C PRO A 253 15.88 12.71 -12.25
N ASP A 254 15.82 12.01 -13.39
CA ASP A 254 16.96 11.78 -14.30
C ASP A 254 17.01 12.78 -15.48
N ASN A 255 16.13 13.79 -15.51
CA ASN A 255 16.05 14.81 -16.56
C ASN A 255 15.94 14.23 -17.98
N LEU A 256 15.11 13.20 -18.17
CA LEU A 256 14.86 12.59 -19.47
C LEU A 256 13.94 13.47 -20.32
N GLU A 257 14.31 13.73 -21.57
CA GLU A 257 13.53 14.55 -22.50
C GLU A 257 12.15 13.94 -22.75
N GLY A 258 11.09 14.75 -22.61
CA GLY A 258 9.70 14.33 -22.86
C GLY A 258 8.99 13.70 -21.66
N LEU A 259 9.64 13.53 -20.51
CA LEU A 259 8.96 13.26 -19.23
C LEU A 259 8.59 14.56 -18.51
N GLY A 260 7.83 14.44 -17.42
CA GLY A 260 7.33 15.55 -16.61
C GLY A 260 5.81 15.65 -16.61
N ILE A 261 5.29 16.74 -16.05
CA ILE A 261 3.84 16.96 -15.91
C ILE A 261 3.11 17.00 -17.25
N GLU A 262 3.75 17.50 -18.32
CA GLU A 262 3.19 17.52 -19.68
C GLU A 262 2.85 16.12 -20.20
N LEU A 263 3.67 15.11 -19.87
CA LEU A 263 3.38 13.73 -20.24
C LEU A 263 2.21 13.18 -19.41
N ILE A 264 2.04 13.63 -18.16
CA ILE A 264 0.87 13.28 -17.34
C ILE A 264 -0.42 13.83 -17.97
N HIS A 265 -0.41 15.08 -18.45
CA HIS A 265 -1.54 15.64 -19.23
C HIS A 265 -1.81 14.80 -20.48
N THR A 266 -0.76 14.43 -21.22
CA THR A 266 -0.89 13.57 -22.41
C THR A 266 -1.53 12.22 -22.07
N ILE A 267 -1.15 11.59 -20.95
CA ILE A 267 -1.73 10.33 -20.47
C ILE A 267 -3.23 10.48 -20.15
N LEU A 268 -3.61 11.63 -19.57
CA LEU A 268 -4.96 11.86 -19.07
C LEU A 268 -5.95 12.38 -20.11
N GLU A 269 -5.47 13.07 -21.13
CA GLU A 269 -6.30 13.83 -22.07
C GLU A 269 -6.41 13.22 -23.47
N ASN A 270 -5.57 12.23 -23.80
CA ASN A 270 -5.51 11.64 -25.13
C ASN A 270 -6.26 10.30 -25.20
N ASP A 271 -7.21 10.19 -26.13
CA ASP A 271 -8.03 8.98 -26.34
C ASP A 271 -7.23 7.80 -26.93
N ASP A 272 -6.10 8.05 -27.59
CA ASP A 272 -5.23 7.02 -28.17
C ASP A 272 -4.20 6.48 -27.14
N ILE A 273 -4.19 7.05 -25.93
CA ILE A 273 -3.29 6.67 -24.84
C ILE A 273 -4.09 6.02 -23.73
N THR A 274 -4.00 4.71 -23.64
CA THR A 274 -4.68 3.93 -22.60
C THR A 274 -3.80 3.65 -21.39
N ASN A 275 -2.49 3.86 -21.50
CA ASN A 275 -1.52 3.58 -20.46
C ASN A 275 -0.24 4.46 -20.57
N PRO A 276 0.52 4.65 -19.49
CA PRO A 276 1.79 5.39 -19.50
C PRO A 276 2.87 4.82 -20.42
N PHE A 277 2.91 3.52 -20.69
CA PHE A 277 3.91 2.93 -21.60
C PHE A 277 3.66 3.38 -23.05
N ASP A 278 2.39 3.41 -23.47
CA ASP A 278 1.96 3.96 -24.76
C ASP A 278 2.31 5.45 -24.86
N ALA A 279 2.10 6.21 -23.79
CA ALA A 279 2.43 7.63 -23.76
C ALA A 279 3.93 7.87 -24.04
N ILE A 280 4.79 7.13 -23.33
CA ILE A 280 6.24 7.20 -23.52
C ILE A 280 6.62 6.81 -24.96
N THR A 281 6.16 5.65 -25.42
CA THR A 281 6.56 5.10 -26.74
C THR A 281 6.06 5.94 -27.91
N LYS A 282 4.89 6.57 -27.81
CA LYS A 282 4.28 7.36 -28.89
C LYS A 282 4.66 8.83 -28.87
N ASN A 283 4.98 9.41 -27.71
CA ASN A 283 5.13 10.87 -27.56
C ASN A 283 6.53 11.32 -27.14
N THR A 284 7.45 10.40 -26.89
CA THR A 284 8.82 10.73 -26.47
C THR A 284 9.85 10.08 -27.40
N LYS A 285 11.07 10.62 -27.39
CA LYS A 285 12.23 10.03 -28.11
C LYS A 285 13.01 9.04 -27.25
N ILE A 286 12.72 9.00 -25.95
CA ILE A 286 13.39 8.11 -25.01
C ILE A 286 12.79 6.71 -25.11
N SER A 287 13.63 5.69 -24.96
CA SER A 287 13.12 4.33 -25.00
C SER A 287 12.38 3.99 -23.71
N LEU A 288 11.27 3.25 -23.81
CA LEU A 288 10.54 2.75 -22.64
C LEU A 288 11.44 1.90 -21.73
N GLN A 289 12.39 1.18 -22.33
CA GLN A 289 13.39 0.39 -21.62
C GLN A 289 14.23 1.25 -20.69
N ASP A 290 14.73 2.40 -21.18
CA ASP A 290 15.54 3.30 -20.37
C ASP A 290 14.70 3.96 -19.29
N VAL A 291 13.43 4.29 -19.56
CA VAL A 291 12.51 4.79 -18.54
C VAL A 291 12.32 3.79 -17.41
N ILE A 292 12.04 2.52 -17.73
CA ILE A 292 11.86 1.45 -16.73
C ILE A 292 13.18 1.16 -15.99
N GLY A 293 14.32 1.17 -16.67
CA GLY A 293 15.64 1.02 -16.06
C GLY A 293 15.93 2.12 -15.03
N ASN A 294 15.67 3.38 -15.39
CA ASN A 294 15.87 4.51 -14.48
C ASN A 294 14.83 4.58 -13.35
N TYR A 295 13.60 4.16 -13.60
CA TYR A 295 12.59 4.00 -12.56
C TYR A 295 13.01 2.94 -11.53
N SER A 296 13.37 1.74 -12.00
CA SER A 296 13.69 0.60 -11.12
C SER A 296 14.90 0.87 -10.22
N LYS A 297 15.97 1.52 -10.74
CA LYS A 297 17.15 1.86 -9.91
C LYS A 297 16.81 2.78 -8.73
N ARG A 298 15.77 3.62 -8.84
CA ARG A 298 15.35 4.55 -7.77
C ARG A 298 14.50 3.91 -6.69
N MET A 299 13.80 2.81 -7.02
CA MET A 299 12.86 2.17 -6.10
C MET A 299 13.51 1.57 -4.85
N ILE A 300 14.77 1.15 -4.92
CA ILE A 300 15.46 0.55 -3.77
C ILE A 300 15.80 1.58 -2.68
N THR A 301 16.21 2.78 -3.06
CA THR A 301 16.54 3.87 -2.13
C THR A 301 15.42 4.89 -2.00
N MET A 302 14.29 4.63 -2.66
CA MET A 302 13.12 5.50 -2.72
C MET A 302 13.46 6.93 -3.18
N ASP A 303 14.44 7.04 -4.08
CA ASP A 303 15.08 8.30 -4.50
C ASP A 303 14.17 9.15 -5.39
N PHE A 304 13.14 9.68 -4.72
CA PHE A 304 12.07 10.57 -5.19
C PHE A 304 12.00 11.79 -4.26
N ALA A 305 11.25 12.81 -4.64
CA ALA A 305 11.16 14.06 -3.87
C ALA A 305 10.74 13.85 -2.39
N ARG A 306 9.92 12.83 -2.10
CA ARG A 306 9.46 12.47 -0.74
C ARG A 306 10.20 11.27 -0.13
N GLN A 307 11.48 11.06 -0.48
CA GLN A 307 12.30 9.93 -0.07
C GLN A 307 12.21 9.61 1.43
N ASN A 308 12.26 10.61 2.32
CA ASN A 308 12.21 10.37 3.76
C ASN A 308 10.92 9.68 4.22
N ASN A 309 9.76 10.02 3.65
CA ASN A 309 8.50 9.34 3.95
C ASN A 309 8.54 7.89 3.46
N TYR A 310 8.98 7.67 2.22
CA TYR A 310 9.06 6.33 1.63
C TYR A 310 10.05 5.41 2.33
N LEU A 311 11.21 5.92 2.76
CA LEU A 311 12.18 5.15 3.54
C LEU A 311 11.63 4.76 4.91
N THR A 312 10.79 5.61 5.52
CA THR A 312 10.12 5.28 6.78
C THR A 312 9.18 4.09 6.59
N TYR A 313 8.33 4.13 5.56
CA TYR A 313 7.45 3.02 5.23
C TYR A 313 8.19 1.75 4.80
N LEU A 314 9.29 1.88 4.04
CA LEU A 314 10.12 0.74 3.66
C LEU A 314 10.75 0.10 4.90
N LYS A 315 11.21 0.90 5.86
CA LYS A 315 11.76 0.39 7.13
C LYS A 315 10.69 -0.36 7.92
N GLU A 316 9.48 0.18 8.01
CA GLU A 316 8.34 -0.50 8.64
C GLU A 316 8.02 -1.82 7.92
N LEU A 317 7.96 -1.81 6.59
CA LEU A 317 7.70 -3.01 5.80
C LEU A 317 8.75 -4.10 6.02
N LYS A 318 10.03 -3.70 6.11
CA LYS A 318 11.17 -4.60 6.36
C LYS A 318 11.31 -5.07 7.82
N SER A 319 10.53 -4.51 8.75
CA SER A 319 10.52 -4.97 10.14
C SER A 319 9.91 -6.37 10.28
N ASP A 320 9.05 -6.75 9.34
CA ASP A 320 8.65 -8.15 9.13
C ASP A 320 9.72 -8.86 8.30
N SER A 321 10.45 -9.78 8.92
CA SER A 321 11.54 -10.51 8.26
C SER A 321 11.09 -11.28 7.02
N ALA A 322 9.83 -11.72 6.96
CA ALA A 322 9.31 -12.44 5.79
C ALA A 322 9.29 -11.55 4.52
N ASN A 323 9.19 -10.24 4.69
CA ASN A 323 9.21 -9.31 3.55
C ASN A 323 10.62 -9.11 2.98
N ASN A 324 11.68 -9.32 3.77
CA ASN A 324 13.05 -9.13 3.26
C ASN A 324 13.38 -10.15 2.16
N ASP A 325 12.97 -11.41 2.31
CA ASP A 325 13.20 -12.47 1.29
C ASP A 325 12.30 -12.32 0.05
N ILE A 326 11.27 -11.47 0.15
CA ILE A 326 10.40 -11.10 -0.96
C ILE A 326 11.01 -9.92 -1.73
N ILE A 327 11.43 -8.88 -1.01
CA ILE A 327 12.00 -7.65 -1.59
C ILE A 327 13.37 -7.92 -2.22
N PHE A 328 14.22 -8.67 -1.53
CA PHE A 328 15.59 -8.93 -1.97
C PHE A 328 15.69 -10.28 -2.67
N THR A 329 16.35 -10.27 -3.81
CA THR A 329 16.82 -11.49 -4.47
C THR A 329 18.20 -11.83 -3.92
N ASN A 330 18.21 -12.52 -2.78
CA ASN A 330 19.43 -12.95 -2.10
C ASN A 330 20.11 -14.06 -2.92
N LEU A 331 21.29 -13.75 -3.46
CA LEU A 331 22.13 -14.67 -4.22
C LEU A 331 23.48 -14.81 -3.51
N ASP A 332 24.02 -16.03 -3.49
CA ASP A 332 25.44 -16.22 -3.20
C ASP A 332 26.24 -15.80 -4.45
N LEU A 333 27.11 -14.80 -4.29
CA LEU A 333 27.87 -14.18 -5.39
C LEU A 333 29.36 -14.44 -5.22
N PRO A 334 29.85 -15.68 -5.49
CA PRO A 334 31.26 -15.97 -5.48
C PRO A 334 32.02 -15.10 -6.48
N LYS A 335 33.16 -14.57 -6.05
CA LYS A 335 34.04 -13.75 -6.89
C LYS A 335 34.41 -14.49 -8.17
N ASN A 336 34.38 -13.78 -9.30
CA ASN A 336 34.77 -14.25 -10.63
C ASN A 336 34.01 -15.48 -11.14
N SER A 337 32.83 -15.78 -10.58
CA SER A 337 31.98 -16.91 -10.98
C SER A 337 30.61 -16.45 -11.46
N TRP A 338 30.09 -17.12 -12.49
CA TRP A 338 28.74 -16.84 -13.02
C TRP A 338 27.67 -17.45 -12.12
N VAL A 339 26.66 -16.64 -11.80
CA VAL A 339 25.48 -17.03 -11.02
C VAL A 339 24.24 -16.70 -11.85
N SER A 340 23.42 -17.70 -12.14
CA SER A 340 22.12 -17.51 -12.80
C SER A 340 21.07 -17.11 -11.78
N ILE A 341 20.14 -16.24 -12.18
CA ILE A 341 18.93 -15.97 -11.41
C ILE A 341 18.08 -17.25 -11.34
N PRO A 342 17.47 -17.60 -10.18
CA PRO A 342 16.48 -18.66 -10.13
C PRO A 342 15.30 -18.37 -11.06
N ASP A 343 14.78 -19.38 -11.75
CA ASP A 343 13.71 -19.23 -12.74
C ASP A 343 12.43 -18.60 -12.14
N ASP A 344 12.12 -18.93 -10.89
CA ASP A 344 10.96 -18.40 -10.14
C ASP A 344 11.17 -16.97 -9.62
N LYS A 345 12.39 -16.45 -9.71
CA LYS A 345 12.78 -15.08 -9.33
C LYS A 345 13.06 -14.19 -10.53
N ALA A 346 13.19 -14.76 -11.74
CA ALA A 346 13.41 -13.99 -12.95
C ALA A 346 12.33 -12.90 -13.11
N PRO A 347 12.71 -11.68 -13.51
CA PRO A 347 11.76 -10.58 -13.61
C PRO A 347 10.87 -10.77 -14.85
N GLN A 348 9.59 -10.50 -14.70
CA GLN A 348 8.66 -10.33 -15.81
C GLN A 348 8.81 -8.92 -16.40
N GLN A 349 8.25 -8.67 -17.59
CA GLN A 349 8.35 -7.38 -18.28
C GLN A 349 8.01 -6.17 -17.38
N GLY A 350 8.85 -5.14 -17.36
CA GLY A 350 8.70 -3.99 -16.45
C GLY A 350 9.15 -4.28 -15.01
N GLY A 351 8.99 -5.52 -14.54
CA GLY A 351 9.48 -5.95 -13.24
C GLY A 351 11.01 -5.92 -13.12
N TYR A 352 11.48 -5.91 -11.88
CA TYR A 352 12.90 -5.82 -11.53
C TYR A 352 13.25 -6.60 -10.26
N ASN A 353 14.49 -7.08 -10.23
CA ASN A 353 15.12 -7.67 -9.06
C ASN A 353 16.01 -6.65 -8.34
N ILE A 354 16.10 -6.81 -7.02
CA ILE A 354 17.03 -6.11 -6.15
C ILE A 354 18.00 -7.13 -5.57
N ILE A 355 19.27 -7.09 -5.97
CA ILE A 355 20.30 -8.04 -5.51
C ILE A 355 21.27 -7.29 -4.58
N PRO A 356 21.27 -7.55 -3.26
CA PRO A 356 22.28 -7.00 -2.36
C PRO A 356 23.69 -7.49 -2.74
N ILE A 357 24.64 -6.55 -2.83
CA ILE A 357 26.06 -6.87 -2.97
C ILE A 357 26.68 -6.72 -1.58
N ASN A 358 26.94 -7.85 -0.93
CA ASN A 358 27.53 -7.90 0.40
C ASN A 358 29.07 -8.00 0.34
N ASN A 359 29.73 -7.67 1.44
CA ASN A 359 31.18 -7.85 1.62
C ASN A 359 32.06 -7.12 0.59
N TYR A 360 31.72 -5.86 0.31
CA TYR A 360 32.59 -4.96 -0.45
C TYR A 360 33.52 -4.16 0.47
N ASN A 361 34.66 -3.75 -0.07
CA ASN A 361 35.56 -2.85 0.64
C ASN A 361 35.07 -1.41 0.47
N GLU A 362 34.92 -0.68 1.58
CA GLU A 362 34.66 0.75 1.54
C GLU A 362 35.81 1.43 0.76
N ASN A 363 35.47 2.24 -0.26
CA ASN A 363 36.38 2.86 -1.24
C ASN A 363 36.86 1.99 -2.43
N SER A 364 36.34 0.77 -2.62
CA SER A 364 36.66 -0.04 -3.79
C SER A 364 35.79 0.29 -5.02
N SER A 365 36.09 -0.34 -6.15
CA SER A 365 35.18 -0.41 -7.28
C SER A 365 34.38 -1.71 -7.23
N ILE A 366 33.08 -1.63 -7.54
CA ILE A 366 32.23 -2.80 -7.78
C ILE A 366 32.08 -2.96 -9.27
N THR A 367 32.53 -4.09 -9.81
CA THR A 367 32.39 -4.42 -11.22
C THR A 367 31.51 -5.65 -11.38
N VAL A 368 30.47 -5.54 -12.20
CA VAL A 368 29.52 -6.63 -12.49
C VAL A 368 29.54 -6.89 -13.99
N ASP A 369 29.81 -8.14 -14.36
CA ASP A 369 29.59 -8.66 -15.70
C ASP A 369 28.17 -9.24 -15.76
N PHE A 370 27.33 -8.68 -16.63
CA PHE A 370 25.92 -9.00 -16.76
C PHE A 370 25.66 -9.69 -18.11
N LYS A 371 24.84 -10.73 -18.11
CA LYS A 371 24.39 -11.38 -19.34
C LYS A 371 22.95 -11.85 -19.27
N GLY A 372 22.10 -11.27 -20.10
CA GLY A 372 20.73 -11.76 -20.31
C GLY A 372 20.68 -13.12 -21.00
N ILE A 373 19.78 -14.00 -20.57
CA ILE A 373 19.55 -15.31 -21.22
C ILE A 373 18.39 -15.14 -22.19
N LYS A 374 18.73 -14.80 -23.44
CA LYS A 374 17.75 -14.50 -24.50
C LYS A 374 17.07 -15.77 -25.01
N ASN A 375 15.74 -15.77 -24.97
CA ASN A 375 14.90 -16.73 -25.70
C ASN A 375 14.48 -16.17 -27.07
N LYS A 376 14.40 -14.83 -27.18
CA LYS A 376 14.09 -14.08 -28.41
C LYS A 376 15.04 -12.90 -28.56
N ASP A 377 15.23 -12.43 -29.80
CA ASP A 377 16.03 -11.23 -30.10
C ASP A 377 15.43 -9.93 -29.54
N THR A 378 14.15 -9.98 -29.17
CA THR A 378 13.41 -8.89 -28.51
C THR A 378 13.63 -8.86 -27.01
N ASP A 379 14.19 -9.91 -26.41
CA ASP A 379 14.46 -9.94 -24.97
C ASP A 379 15.61 -9.00 -24.62
N ASP A 380 15.38 -8.16 -23.62
CA ASP A 380 16.31 -7.10 -23.24
C ASP A 380 16.13 -6.74 -21.75
N TRP A 381 17.16 -6.15 -21.17
CA TRP A 381 17.25 -5.83 -19.74
C TRP A 381 17.86 -4.45 -19.52
N ARG A 382 17.72 -3.92 -18.30
CA ARG A 382 18.51 -2.80 -17.80
C ARG A 382 19.06 -3.14 -16.42
N ALA A 383 20.39 -3.14 -16.31
CA ALA A 383 21.13 -3.34 -15.07
C ALA A 383 21.71 -2.00 -14.58
N THR A 384 21.75 -1.79 -13.26
CA THR A 384 22.39 -0.61 -12.63
C THR A 384 22.94 -0.99 -11.26
N ILE A 385 24.17 -0.59 -10.95
CA ILE A 385 24.73 -0.69 -9.59
C ILE A 385 24.27 0.56 -8.82
N VAL A 386 23.67 0.35 -7.66
CA VAL A 386 23.08 1.39 -6.82
C VAL A 386 23.74 1.37 -5.46
N ALA A 387 24.30 2.49 -5.04
CA ALA A 387 24.92 2.66 -3.74
C ALA A 387 24.12 3.68 -2.90
N PHE A 388 23.67 3.25 -1.73
CA PHE A 388 22.94 4.10 -0.78
C PHE A 388 23.91 4.63 0.28
N ASN A 389 23.94 5.95 0.49
CA ASN A 389 24.92 6.60 1.34
C ASN A 389 24.39 6.90 2.76
N LYS A 390 25.30 7.14 3.71
CA LYS A 390 24.95 7.48 5.12
C LYS A 390 24.06 8.72 5.23
N ASP A 391 24.19 9.66 4.30
CA ASP A 391 23.38 10.89 4.22
C ASP A 391 22.04 10.70 3.50
N LYS A 392 21.70 9.47 3.11
CA LYS A 392 20.52 9.06 2.31
C LYS A 392 20.56 9.48 0.84
N SER A 393 21.66 10.06 0.36
CA SER A 393 21.85 10.21 -1.08
C SER A 393 22.08 8.86 -1.75
N THR A 394 21.86 8.80 -3.06
CA THR A 394 22.08 7.58 -3.86
C THR A 394 23.08 7.87 -4.99
N THR A 395 24.05 6.97 -5.16
CA THR A 395 25.00 6.98 -6.28
C THR A 395 24.66 5.84 -7.23
N TYR A 396 24.72 6.09 -8.53
CA TYR A 396 24.40 5.11 -9.58
C TYR A 396 25.59 4.89 -10.51
N SER A 397 25.78 3.66 -11.01
CA SER A 397 26.54 3.45 -12.25
C SER A 397 25.74 3.98 -13.45
N SER A 398 26.35 4.00 -14.63
CA SER A 398 25.56 4.03 -15.87
C SER A 398 24.66 2.78 -15.93
N THR A 399 23.54 2.88 -16.64
CA THR A 399 22.68 1.73 -16.92
C THR A 399 23.21 0.99 -18.14
N TRP A 400 23.19 -0.35 -18.12
CA TRP A 400 23.66 -1.19 -19.24
C TRP A 400 22.80 -2.45 -19.39
N ASN A 401 23.01 -3.22 -20.45
CA ASN A 401 22.18 -4.40 -20.76
C ASN A 401 22.96 -5.67 -21.14
N ASP A 402 24.28 -5.61 -21.27
CA ASP A 402 25.18 -6.77 -21.45
C ASP A 402 26.63 -6.37 -21.14
N GLY A 403 27.44 -7.32 -20.69
CA GLY A 403 28.85 -7.12 -20.37
C GLY A 403 29.12 -6.44 -19.02
N GLU A 404 30.33 -5.90 -18.88
CA GLU A 404 30.85 -5.35 -17.64
C GLU A 404 30.45 -3.89 -17.43
N ASN A 405 30.09 -3.55 -16.19
CA ASN A 405 30.00 -2.16 -15.75
C ASN A 405 30.51 -2.01 -14.32
N THR A 406 30.96 -0.81 -13.98
CA THR A 406 31.65 -0.51 -12.73
C THR A 406 31.06 0.71 -12.02
N LEU A 407 30.91 0.61 -10.70
CA LEU A 407 30.66 1.74 -9.82
C LEU A 407 31.84 1.91 -8.87
N LYS A 408 32.43 3.11 -8.85
CA LYS A 408 33.43 3.49 -7.85
C LYS A 408 32.73 3.92 -6.56
N LEU A 409 33.10 3.33 -5.44
CA LEU A 409 32.57 3.67 -4.12
C LEU A 409 33.35 4.83 -3.50
N SER A 410 32.67 5.60 -2.66
CA SER A 410 33.19 6.78 -1.97
C SER A 410 33.58 6.53 -0.51
N GLY A 411 33.25 5.35 0.03
CA GLY A 411 33.42 4.99 1.45
C GLY A 411 32.30 5.52 2.35
N ASN A 412 31.31 6.21 1.77
CA ASN A 412 30.14 6.73 2.49
C ASN A 412 28.91 5.82 2.36
N GLU A 413 29.03 4.71 1.66
CA GLU A 413 27.93 3.79 1.41
C GLU A 413 27.53 3.01 2.67
N VAL A 414 26.23 2.78 2.86
CA VAL A 414 25.67 1.86 3.87
C VAL A 414 25.15 0.57 3.24
N ALA A 415 24.88 0.58 1.94
CA ALA A 415 24.45 -0.58 1.18
C ALA A 415 24.73 -0.40 -0.30
N VAL A 416 25.03 -1.50 -0.99
CA VAL A 416 25.20 -1.55 -2.45
C VAL A 416 24.30 -2.65 -3.00
N TYR A 417 23.65 -2.37 -4.12
CA TYR A 417 22.70 -3.24 -4.80
C TYR A 417 23.03 -3.31 -6.28
N LEU A 418 22.77 -4.44 -6.91
CA LEU A 418 22.52 -4.52 -8.34
C LEU A 418 21.01 -4.53 -8.57
N ILE A 419 20.52 -3.65 -9.42
CA ILE A 419 19.13 -3.64 -9.88
C ILE A 419 19.11 -4.16 -11.31
N VAL A 420 18.21 -5.12 -11.60
CA VAL A 420 18.03 -5.67 -12.95
C VAL A 420 16.55 -5.65 -13.30
N ALA A 421 16.17 -4.85 -14.29
CA ALA A 421 14.82 -4.80 -14.83
C ALA A 421 14.72 -5.56 -16.16
N ALA A 422 13.61 -6.28 -16.36
CA ALA A 422 13.28 -6.85 -17.67
C ALA A 422 12.60 -5.78 -18.53
N THR A 423 13.20 -5.48 -19.67
CA THR A 423 12.77 -4.38 -20.54
C THR A 423 12.71 -4.83 -22.00
N PRO A 424 11.89 -5.85 -22.33
CA PRO A 424 11.82 -6.37 -23.70
C PRO A 424 11.46 -5.26 -24.69
N LYS A 425 11.91 -5.40 -25.94
CA LYS A 425 11.55 -4.46 -27.02
C LYS A 425 10.05 -4.45 -27.34
N THR A 426 9.36 -5.55 -27.04
CA THR A 426 7.93 -5.69 -27.25
C THR A 426 7.29 -6.18 -25.97
N PHE A 427 6.41 -5.35 -25.40
CA PHE A 427 5.66 -5.69 -24.20
C PHE A 427 4.40 -6.47 -24.59
N GLN A 428 4.12 -7.53 -23.84
CA GLN A 428 2.86 -8.26 -23.87
C GLN A 428 1.74 -7.38 -23.32
N ASP A 429 0.55 -7.47 -23.92
CA ASP A 429 -0.66 -6.91 -23.34
C ASP A 429 -1.13 -7.83 -22.20
N ILE A 430 -0.71 -7.49 -20.97
CA ILE A 430 -0.98 -8.27 -19.76
C ILE A 430 -2.46 -8.32 -19.37
N SER A 431 -3.31 -7.46 -19.96
CA SER A 431 -4.76 -7.54 -19.75
C SER A 431 -5.41 -8.73 -20.47
N LYS A 432 -4.70 -9.35 -21.43
CA LYS A 432 -5.21 -10.41 -22.31
C LYS A 432 -4.58 -11.77 -22.06
N ILE A 433 -3.70 -11.89 -21.06
CA ILE A 433 -2.98 -13.14 -20.77
C ILE A 433 -3.11 -13.48 -19.29
N ASP A 434 -3.23 -14.78 -19.02
CA ASP A 434 -3.23 -15.29 -17.66
C ASP A 434 -1.88 -14.99 -16.98
N ALA A 435 -1.90 -14.69 -15.68
CA ALA A 435 -0.72 -14.24 -14.95
C ALA A 435 0.45 -15.24 -14.96
N ASP A 436 0.16 -16.54 -15.04
CA ASP A 436 1.14 -17.63 -15.15
C ASP A 436 1.79 -17.74 -16.54
N LYS A 437 1.21 -17.09 -17.56
CA LYS A 437 1.73 -17.05 -18.94
C LYS A 437 2.56 -15.80 -19.25
N ILE A 438 2.68 -14.88 -18.30
CA ILE A 438 3.52 -13.70 -18.45
C ILE A 438 4.98 -14.12 -18.52
N THR A 439 5.67 -13.70 -19.57
CA THR A 439 7.07 -14.11 -19.82
C THR A 439 7.98 -13.56 -18.74
N SER A 440 8.83 -14.44 -18.21
CA SER A 440 9.94 -14.07 -17.30
C SER A 440 11.26 -14.05 -18.08
N TYR A 441 12.16 -13.17 -17.70
CA TYR A 441 13.37 -12.83 -18.46
C TYR A 441 14.62 -13.17 -17.67
N PRO A 442 15.12 -14.43 -17.74
CA PRO A 442 16.25 -14.88 -16.94
C PRO A 442 17.56 -14.24 -17.38
N TYR A 443 18.52 -14.16 -16.46
CA TYR A 443 19.84 -13.62 -16.69
C TYR A 443 20.87 -14.28 -15.76
N LYS A 444 22.15 -14.01 -16.00
CA LYS A 444 23.24 -14.36 -15.10
C LYS A 444 24.16 -13.18 -14.85
N ILE A 445 24.81 -13.18 -13.70
CA ILE A 445 25.74 -12.14 -13.26
C ILE A 445 27.04 -12.76 -12.75
N LYS A 446 28.12 -12.00 -12.83
CA LYS A 446 29.42 -12.36 -12.25
C LYS A 446 30.02 -11.10 -11.60
N LEU A 447 30.28 -11.18 -10.30
CA LEU A 447 30.97 -10.13 -9.56
C LEU A 447 32.48 -10.25 -9.82
N ILE A 448 33.10 -9.20 -10.37
CA ILE A 448 34.53 -9.20 -10.69
C ILE A 448 35.30 -8.65 -9.51
N SER A 449 36.29 -9.41 -9.03
CA SER A 449 37.23 -8.92 -8.03
C SER A 449 38.28 -8.04 -8.71
N THR A 450 38.40 -6.78 -8.29
CA THR A 450 39.65 -6.05 -8.47
C THR A 450 40.60 -6.56 -7.38
N GLU A 451 41.65 -7.28 -7.76
CA GLU A 451 42.75 -7.51 -6.82
C GLU A 451 43.36 -6.16 -6.47
N ASP A 452 43.54 -5.87 -5.17
CA ASP A 452 44.39 -4.78 -4.71
C ASP A 452 45.79 -5.02 -5.28
N THR A 453 46.11 -4.38 -6.41
CA THR A 453 47.48 -4.30 -6.91
C THR A 453 48.23 -3.30 -6.05
N THR A 454 48.52 -3.69 -4.81
CA THR A 454 49.66 -3.14 -4.08
C THR A 454 50.86 -3.98 -4.45
N ALA A 455 51.57 -3.55 -5.49
CA ALA A 455 52.92 -4.02 -5.75
C ALA A 455 53.86 -3.35 -4.74
N GLU A 456 54.48 -4.13 -3.86
CA GLU A 456 55.84 -3.84 -3.39
C GLU A 456 56.74 -5.03 -3.72
N ASN A 457 57.53 -4.82 -4.77
CA ASN A 457 58.81 -5.47 -4.97
C ASN A 457 59.74 -5.11 -3.79
N ALA A 458 60.19 -6.11 -3.04
CA ALA A 458 61.46 -6.07 -2.33
C ALA A 458 61.98 -7.50 -2.15
N ASP A 459 62.83 -7.90 -3.10
CA ASP A 459 64.13 -8.55 -2.90
C ASP A 459 64.24 -9.72 -1.90
N ASN A 460 64.51 -10.93 -2.42
CA ASN A 460 65.83 -11.54 -2.22
C ASN A 460 66.02 -12.81 -3.07
N SER A 461 67.11 -12.79 -3.83
CA SER A 461 67.70 -13.93 -4.52
C SER A 461 68.35 -14.96 -3.58
N LYS A 462 68.56 -16.18 -4.12
CA LYS A 462 69.35 -17.35 -3.64
C LYS A 462 68.57 -18.29 -2.70
N ASP A 463 68.54 -19.61 -2.87
CA ASP A 463 69.52 -20.52 -3.48
C ASP A 463 68.86 -21.83 -3.98
N SER A 464 69.46 -22.36 -5.05
CA SER A 464 69.66 -23.76 -5.49
C SER A 464 68.87 -24.97 -4.94
N ASN A 465 68.53 -25.86 -5.90
CA ASN A 465 68.56 -27.34 -5.89
C ASN A 465 67.80 -28.06 -4.74
N ASP A 466 66.90 -29.02 -4.97
CA ASP A 466 67.21 -30.34 -5.51
C ASP A 466 65.95 -31.23 -5.49
N THR A 467 65.94 -32.18 -6.43
CA THR A 467 65.31 -33.53 -6.48
C THR A 467 63.93 -33.90 -5.88
N ASN A 468 63.14 -34.51 -6.78
CA ASN A 468 62.25 -35.68 -6.62
C ASN A 468 62.38 -36.49 -5.30
N ILE A 469 61.22 -36.93 -4.77
CA ILE A 469 60.93 -38.35 -4.43
C ILE A 469 59.42 -38.52 -4.15
N SER A 470 58.84 -39.51 -4.80
CA SER A 470 57.53 -40.11 -4.49
C SER A 470 57.69 -41.11 -3.34
N SER A 471 56.75 -41.19 -2.39
CA SER A 471 56.34 -42.50 -1.85
C SER A 471 55.04 -42.44 -1.04
N ASN A 472 54.16 -43.38 -1.38
CA ASN A 472 53.05 -43.90 -0.59
C ASN A 472 53.47 -44.35 0.82
N ASN A 473 52.57 -44.25 1.79
CA ASN A 473 51.97 -45.37 2.56
C ASN A 473 51.10 -44.78 3.70
N ASN A 474 49.79 -45.04 3.82
CA ASN A 474 49.05 -46.29 4.11
C ASN A 474 48.66 -46.40 5.61
N SER A 475 47.37 -46.73 5.83
CA SER A 475 46.77 -47.41 6.99
C SER A 475 46.33 -46.64 8.25
N SER A 476 45.01 -46.41 8.32
CA SER A 476 44.01 -47.03 9.23
C SER A 476 44.19 -47.14 10.76
N ASN A 477 43.04 -46.89 11.43
CA ASN A 477 42.54 -47.34 12.74
C ASN A 477 43.20 -46.70 13.98
N ASN A 478 42.51 -46.38 15.09
CA ASN A 478 41.38 -47.04 15.72
C ASN A 478 40.66 -46.10 16.72
N SER A 479 39.47 -46.53 17.13
CA SER A 479 38.58 -46.02 18.17
C SER A 479 39.14 -46.01 19.60
N ASP A 480 38.56 -45.19 20.49
CA ASP A 480 37.82 -45.65 21.69
C ASP A 480 37.43 -44.52 22.70
N ASN A 481 36.12 -44.46 22.98
CA ASN A 481 35.36 -44.27 24.23
C ASN A 481 35.90 -43.54 25.48
N SER A 482 35.03 -42.68 26.05
CA SER A 482 34.45 -42.69 27.43
C SER A 482 33.73 -41.34 27.65
N ASP A 483 32.40 -41.24 27.75
CA ASP A 483 31.43 -41.65 28.79
C ASP A 483 31.70 -41.04 30.18
N ASP A 484 30.81 -40.13 30.60
CA ASP A 484 30.47 -39.92 32.01
C ASP A 484 29.07 -39.28 32.12
N THR A 485 28.16 -40.06 32.67
CA THR A 485 26.77 -39.69 33.02
C THR A 485 26.65 -39.62 34.54
N ILE A 486 26.00 -38.58 35.07
CA ILE A 486 25.43 -38.60 36.43
C ILE A 486 23.98 -38.16 36.35
N ASN A 487 23.10 -39.14 36.62
CA ASN A 487 21.72 -38.97 37.00
C ASN A 487 21.63 -38.54 38.46
N ASN A 488 20.70 -37.66 38.81
CA ASN A 488 19.94 -37.86 40.04
C ASN A 488 18.49 -37.41 39.88
N SER A 489 17.60 -38.34 40.22
CA SER A 489 16.16 -38.27 40.18
C SER A 489 15.61 -37.84 41.54
N ASP A 490 14.57 -37.00 41.55
CA ASP A 490 13.51 -37.09 42.56
C ASP A 490 12.17 -36.69 41.94
N SER A 491 11.17 -37.55 42.17
CA SER A 491 9.82 -37.47 41.64
C SER A 491 8.84 -37.08 42.75
N ASN A 492 7.90 -36.16 42.47
CA ASN A 492 6.46 -36.46 42.39
C ASN A 492 5.55 -35.22 42.45
N ASN A 493 4.49 -35.32 41.63
CA ASN A 493 3.18 -34.66 41.69
C ASN A 493 3.09 -33.18 41.21
N THR A 494 2.20 -32.77 40.28
CA THR A 494 0.93 -33.33 39.77
C THR A 494 0.64 -32.83 38.34
N ASN A 495 -0.04 -33.67 37.57
CA ASN A 495 -0.52 -33.51 36.19
C ASN A 495 -1.13 -32.15 35.78
N LYS A 496 -0.66 -31.64 34.64
CA LYS A 496 -1.48 -30.98 33.61
C LYS A 496 -0.91 -31.34 32.23
N PRO A 497 -1.67 -31.96 31.29
CA PRO A 497 -1.11 -32.33 29.99
C PRO A 497 -0.76 -31.06 29.20
N SER A 498 0.53 -30.89 28.93
CA SER A 498 1.06 -29.84 28.06
C SER A 498 0.74 -30.21 26.61
N ALA A 499 -0.30 -29.59 26.05
CA ALA A 499 -0.63 -29.70 24.64
C ALA A 499 0.43 -28.98 23.77
N THR A 500 0.86 -29.66 22.72
CA THR A 500 1.75 -29.22 21.65
C THR A 500 1.20 -28.00 20.89
N LYS A 501 1.38 -26.81 21.46
CA LYS A 501 1.03 -25.50 20.88
C LYS A 501 2.19 -24.98 20.02
N ASP A 502 2.09 -24.58 18.77
CA ASP A 502 0.97 -24.20 17.92
C ASP A 502 1.33 -24.60 16.47
N LYS A 503 0.61 -25.56 15.85
CA LYS A 503 0.87 -25.95 14.44
C LYS A 503 0.41 -24.89 13.44
N ILE A 504 -0.50 -24.03 13.85
CA ILE A 504 -1.04 -22.92 13.07
C ILE A 504 -1.01 -21.67 13.95
N LYS A 505 -0.62 -20.54 13.38
CA LYS A 505 -0.78 -19.20 13.95
C LYS A 505 -1.99 -18.52 13.31
N VAL A 506 -2.88 -17.93 14.13
CA VAL A 506 -4.00 -17.12 13.62
C VAL A 506 -3.85 -15.69 14.11
N GLU A 507 -3.76 -14.79 13.16
CA GLU A 507 -3.79 -13.35 13.39
C GLU A 507 -5.13 -12.81 12.89
N MET A 508 -5.70 -11.84 13.61
CA MET A 508 -7.02 -11.33 13.32
C MET A 508 -7.23 -9.90 13.79
N TYR A 509 -8.03 -9.17 13.02
CA TYR A 509 -8.64 -7.92 13.44
C TYR A 509 -10.08 -7.83 12.94
N ASN A 510 -10.87 -6.92 13.50
CA ASN A 510 -12.18 -6.57 12.95
C ASN A 510 -12.03 -5.31 12.09
N LYS A 511 -12.36 -5.41 10.80
CA LYS A 511 -12.36 -4.24 9.89
C LYS A 511 -13.30 -3.12 10.35
N ILE A 512 -14.43 -3.50 10.93
CA ILE A 512 -15.39 -2.67 11.64
C ILE A 512 -15.23 -2.95 13.13
N ASN A 513 -14.61 -2.01 13.85
CA ASN A 513 -14.38 -2.10 15.28
C ASN A 513 -15.30 -1.19 16.11
N GLN A 514 -16.43 -0.73 15.52
CA GLN A 514 -17.48 -0.05 16.28
C GLN A 514 -18.17 -1.01 17.28
N PRO A 515 -18.40 -0.59 18.54
CA PRO A 515 -19.10 -1.40 19.54
C PRO A 515 -20.48 -1.90 19.14
N VAL A 516 -21.21 -1.15 18.31
CA VAL A 516 -22.54 -1.54 17.82
C VAL A 516 -22.57 -1.34 16.32
N TYR A 517 -22.85 -2.41 15.57
CA TYR A 517 -22.89 -2.37 14.11
C TYR A 517 -23.77 -3.48 13.53
N ASN A 518 -24.28 -3.31 12.31
CA ASN A 518 -25.18 -4.28 11.66
C ASN A 518 -24.47 -5.51 11.06
N ASN A 519 -23.14 -5.56 11.16
CA ASN A 519 -22.37 -6.71 10.78
C ASN A 519 -21.08 -6.82 11.61
N ILE A 520 -20.58 -8.05 11.74
CA ILE A 520 -19.29 -8.37 12.35
C ILE A 520 -18.33 -8.72 11.22
N THR A 521 -17.18 -8.06 11.14
CA THR A 521 -16.24 -8.24 10.01
C THR A 521 -14.88 -8.80 10.43
N PRO A 522 -14.77 -10.10 10.75
CA PRO A 522 -13.50 -10.67 11.11
C PRO A 522 -12.60 -10.86 9.88
N CYS A 523 -11.37 -10.35 9.96
CA CYS A 523 -10.31 -10.57 8.98
C CYS A 523 -9.28 -11.51 9.58
N PHE A 524 -9.02 -12.65 8.94
CA PHE A 524 -8.07 -13.67 9.41
C PHE A 524 -6.84 -13.78 8.51
N ARG A 525 -5.67 -13.92 9.13
CA ARG A 525 -4.45 -14.44 8.51
C ARG A 525 -4.08 -15.74 9.22
N ILE A 526 -4.09 -16.85 8.49
CA ILE A 526 -3.83 -18.19 9.02
C ILE A 526 -2.50 -18.65 8.47
N THR A 527 -1.51 -18.85 9.34
CA THR A 527 -0.14 -19.24 8.97
C THR A 527 0.16 -20.64 9.49
N ASN A 528 0.72 -21.51 8.65
CA ASN A 528 1.28 -22.79 9.12
C ASN A 528 2.60 -22.53 9.85
N ALA A 529 2.58 -22.57 11.18
CA ALA A 529 3.77 -22.39 12.01
C ALA A 529 4.53 -23.71 12.27
N GLY A 530 4.03 -24.84 11.72
CA GLY A 530 4.64 -26.15 11.82
C GLY A 530 5.68 -26.43 10.73
N LYS A 531 6.31 -27.61 10.81
CA LYS A 531 7.33 -28.08 9.87
C LYS A 531 6.79 -28.94 8.73
N THR A 532 5.50 -29.28 8.76
CA THR A 532 4.84 -30.12 7.76
C THR A 532 3.71 -29.36 7.09
N SER A 533 3.50 -29.58 5.80
CA SER A 533 2.37 -29.00 5.07
C SER A 533 1.02 -29.44 5.66
N ILE A 534 0.03 -28.55 5.63
CA ILE A 534 -1.32 -28.79 6.14
C ILE A 534 -2.30 -28.54 5.00
N ASN A 535 -3.19 -29.50 4.71
CA ASN A 535 -4.25 -29.27 3.74
C ASN A 535 -5.32 -28.36 4.36
N LEU A 536 -5.80 -27.35 3.64
CA LEU A 536 -6.81 -26.42 4.15
C LEU A 536 -8.08 -27.14 4.60
N LYS A 537 -8.45 -28.26 3.97
CA LYS A 537 -9.62 -29.06 4.39
C LYS A 537 -9.55 -29.64 5.79
N ASN A 538 -8.35 -29.74 6.35
CA ASN A 538 -8.16 -30.22 7.71
C ASN A 538 -8.29 -29.07 8.71
N ILE A 539 -8.28 -27.80 8.27
CA ILE A 539 -8.33 -26.62 9.12
C ILE A 539 -9.78 -26.19 9.35
N LYS A 540 -10.08 -25.83 10.59
CA LYS A 540 -11.30 -25.11 10.96
C LYS A 540 -10.93 -23.90 11.82
N ILE A 541 -11.59 -22.76 11.59
CA ILE A 541 -11.49 -21.55 12.43
C ILE A 541 -12.83 -21.30 13.10
N ARG A 542 -12.81 -20.90 14.38
CA ARG A 542 -14.00 -20.52 15.12
C ARG A 542 -13.90 -19.12 15.70
N TYR A 543 -14.94 -18.32 15.45
CA TYR A 543 -15.14 -16.97 15.99
C TYR A 543 -16.32 -16.99 16.96
N TYR A 544 -16.13 -16.49 18.18
CA TYR A 544 -17.08 -16.51 19.29
C TYR A 544 -17.64 -15.13 19.57
N TYR A 545 -18.95 -15.06 19.75
CA TYR A 545 -19.67 -13.81 19.93
C TYR A 545 -21.00 -14.04 20.64
N THR A 546 -21.70 -12.94 20.91
CA THR A 546 -23.07 -12.95 21.39
C THR A 546 -24.03 -12.72 20.24
N LYS A 547 -25.08 -13.53 20.15
CA LYS A 547 -25.98 -13.53 18.99
C LYS A 547 -26.80 -12.22 18.87
N ASP A 548 -27.04 -11.56 19.99
CA ASP A 548 -27.83 -10.33 20.14
C ASP A 548 -29.20 -10.37 19.46
N GLY A 549 -29.89 -11.51 19.59
CA GLY A 549 -31.21 -11.73 19.03
C GLY A 549 -31.37 -13.10 18.38
N ASN A 550 -32.58 -13.39 17.89
CA ASN A 550 -32.92 -14.72 17.37
C ASN A 550 -32.81 -14.85 15.85
N GLU A 551 -32.58 -13.74 15.15
CA GLU A 551 -32.55 -13.67 13.70
C GLU A 551 -31.55 -14.65 13.08
N LYS A 552 -31.91 -15.18 11.91
CA LYS A 552 -31.01 -15.99 11.11
C LYS A 552 -29.84 -15.12 10.63
N GLN A 553 -28.64 -15.69 10.69
CA GLN A 553 -27.42 -15.02 10.29
C GLN A 553 -26.86 -15.65 9.02
N VAL A 554 -26.15 -14.82 8.26
CA VAL A 554 -25.45 -15.18 7.02
C VAL A 554 -24.00 -14.76 7.18
N PHE A 555 -23.10 -15.62 6.71
CA PHE A 555 -21.70 -15.29 6.53
C PHE A 555 -21.44 -15.07 5.04
N GLU A 556 -20.78 -13.98 4.71
CA GLU A 556 -20.30 -13.69 3.36
C GLU A 556 -18.78 -13.55 3.41
N CYS A 557 -18.09 -14.20 2.46
CA CYS A 557 -16.66 -13.99 2.24
C CYS A 557 -16.51 -12.82 1.26
N ASP A 558 -16.05 -11.67 1.74
CA ASP A 558 -15.85 -10.49 0.90
C ASP A 558 -14.57 -10.63 0.03
N TRP A 559 -13.55 -11.32 0.55
CA TRP A 559 -12.32 -11.65 -0.17
C TRP A 559 -11.52 -12.74 0.56
N CYS A 560 -10.83 -13.63 -0.17
CA CYS A 560 -9.83 -14.52 0.40
C CYS A 560 -8.72 -14.81 -0.62
N SER A 561 -7.56 -15.27 -0.14
CA SER A 561 -6.40 -15.59 -0.98
C SER A 561 -6.51 -16.94 -1.73
N PHE A 562 -7.67 -17.60 -1.63
CA PHE A 562 -8.01 -18.89 -2.23
C PHE A 562 -9.43 -18.83 -2.78
N ASP A 563 -9.95 -19.90 -3.39
CA ASP A 563 -11.33 -19.90 -3.92
C ASP A 563 -12.37 -19.74 -2.80
N SER A 564 -13.05 -18.60 -2.76
CA SER A 564 -14.08 -18.28 -1.77
C SER A 564 -15.24 -19.27 -1.74
N ASN A 565 -15.54 -19.96 -2.85
CA ASN A 565 -16.60 -20.97 -2.92
C ASN A 565 -16.25 -22.25 -2.13
N SER A 566 -14.99 -22.41 -1.74
CA SER A 566 -14.55 -23.53 -0.90
C SER A 566 -14.89 -23.33 0.58
N ILE A 567 -15.36 -22.15 1.01
CA ILE A 567 -15.62 -21.88 2.43
C ILE A 567 -17.02 -22.37 2.81
N THR A 568 -17.09 -23.17 3.87
CA THR A 568 -18.35 -23.54 4.52
C THR A 568 -18.44 -22.84 5.87
N ALA A 569 -19.47 -22.00 6.03
CA ALA A 569 -19.80 -21.33 7.27
C ALA A 569 -20.93 -22.06 8.01
N ASN A 570 -20.71 -22.40 9.27
CA ASN A 570 -21.71 -22.99 10.15
C ASN A 570 -21.86 -22.14 11.41
N PHE A 571 -23.09 -21.93 11.84
CA PHE A 571 -23.39 -21.19 13.06
C PHE A 571 -23.90 -22.14 14.14
N GLY A 572 -23.47 -21.94 15.39
CA GLY A 572 -23.88 -22.79 16.51
C GLY A 572 -23.93 -22.05 17.84
N SER A 573 -24.73 -22.58 18.76
CA SER A 573 -24.81 -22.08 20.13
C SER A 573 -23.79 -22.79 21.02
N ILE A 574 -23.26 -22.07 22.01
CA ILE A 574 -22.47 -22.65 23.10
C ILE A 574 -23.15 -22.36 24.44
N ASN A 575 -22.79 -23.09 25.49
CA ASN A 575 -23.18 -22.72 26.85
C ASN A 575 -22.63 -21.31 27.12
N LYS A 576 -23.51 -20.39 27.53
CA LYS A 576 -23.18 -18.98 27.71
C LYS A 576 -21.97 -18.82 28.65
N GLY A 577 -20.85 -18.38 28.09
CA GLY A 577 -19.60 -18.11 28.79
C GLY A 577 -19.32 -16.62 28.93
N ASN A 578 -18.06 -16.26 29.19
CA ASN A 578 -17.61 -14.87 29.21
C ASN A 578 -17.75 -14.26 27.81
N ASN A 579 -18.80 -13.48 27.58
CA ASN A 579 -19.00 -12.71 26.34
C ASN A 579 -19.16 -13.59 25.08
N ALA A 580 -19.71 -14.79 25.22
CA ALA A 580 -20.08 -15.62 24.06
C ALA A 580 -21.25 -16.57 24.38
N ASP A 581 -22.25 -16.59 23.50
CA ASP A 581 -23.34 -17.59 23.48
C ASP A 581 -23.51 -18.24 22.10
N TYR A 582 -22.73 -17.78 21.11
CA TYR A 582 -22.80 -18.19 19.73
C TYR A 582 -21.42 -18.21 19.08
N TYR A 583 -21.29 -18.95 17.99
CA TYR A 583 -20.06 -18.99 17.21
C TYR A 583 -20.32 -19.18 15.72
N LEU A 584 -19.33 -18.75 14.94
CA LEU A 584 -19.16 -19.04 13.52
C LEU A 584 -17.99 -20.03 13.37
N ASP A 585 -18.26 -21.19 12.78
CA ASP A 585 -17.29 -22.16 12.31
C ASP A 585 -17.05 -21.98 10.81
N LEU A 586 -15.79 -21.78 10.44
CA LEU A 586 -15.34 -21.73 9.05
C LEU A 586 -14.51 -22.98 8.77
N SER A 587 -14.94 -23.78 7.79
CA SER A 587 -14.22 -24.95 7.28
C SER A 587 -13.97 -24.78 5.77
N PHE A 588 -12.92 -25.40 5.24
CA PHE A 588 -12.46 -25.13 3.88
C PHE A 588 -12.51 -26.38 3.01
N ASN A 589 -13.45 -26.51 2.09
CA ASN A 589 -13.51 -27.58 1.09
C ASN A 589 -12.53 -27.32 -0.07
N SER A 590 -11.28 -26.99 0.25
CA SER A 590 -10.21 -26.73 -0.72
C SER A 590 -9.14 -27.81 -0.63
N ASN A 591 -8.59 -28.22 -1.78
CA ASN A 591 -7.44 -29.13 -1.83
C ASN A 591 -6.10 -28.38 -1.67
N GLU A 592 -6.13 -27.06 -1.50
CA GLU A 592 -4.94 -26.25 -1.32
C GLU A 592 -4.15 -26.67 -0.08
N VAL A 593 -2.83 -26.60 -0.21
CA VAL A 593 -1.89 -27.08 0.79
C VAL A 593 -1.09 -25.89 1.35
N LEU A 594 -1.30 -25.61 2.62
CA LEU A 594 -0.56 -24.63 3.37
C LEU A 594 0.81 -25.20 3.76
N LYS A 595 1.84 -24.88 2.97
CA LYS A 595 3.24 -25.26 3.24
C LYS A 595 3.72 -24.64 4.58
N PRO A 596 4.78 -25.19 5.22
CA PRO A 596 5.44 -24.54 6.35
C PRO A 596 5.71 -23.06 6.08
N ASN A 597 5.37 -22.18 7.02
CA ASN A 597 5.41 -20.72 6.94
C ASN A 597 4.51 -20.06 5.87
N GLY A 598 3.78 -20.85 5.08
CA GLY A 598 2.74 -20.36 4.18
C GLY A 598 1.56 -19.80 4.97
N ASN A 599 0.90 -18.80 4.39
CA ASN A 599 -0.28 -18.17 4.97
C ASN A 599 -1.41 -18.00 3.96
N ILE A 600 -2.64 -17.95 4.46
CA ILE A 600 -3.84 -17.57 3.72
C ILE A 600 -4.54 -16.41 4.43
N TYR A 601 -5.32 -15.66 3.66
CA TYR A 601 -6.10 -14.53 4.13
C TYR A 601 -7.58 -14.75 3.87
N LEU A 602 -8.43 -14.30 4.81
CA LEU A 602 -9.89 -14.40 4.71
C LEU A 602 -10.57 -13.18 5.33
N TYR A 603 -11.35 -12.45 4.53
CA TYR A 603 -12.13 -11.29 4.96
C TYR A 603 -13.60 -11.69 4.99
N GLY A 604 -14.14 -11.86 6.18
CA GLY A 604 -15.51 -12.31 6.39
C GLY A 604 -16.43 -11.20 6.86
N ARG A 605 -17.73 -11.39 6.63
CA ARG A 605 -18.79 -10.53 7.14
C ARG A 605 -19.97 -11.38 7.62
N ILE A 606 -20.32 -11.25 8.89
CA ILE A 606 -21.50 -11.86 9.50
C ILE A 606 -22.58 -10.78 9.59
N HIS A 607 -23.78 -11.06 9.09
CA HIS A 607 -24.93 -10.17 9.30
C HIS A 607 -26.21 -10.97 9.60
N LYS A 608 -27.16 -10.33 10.28
CA LYS A 608 -28.53 -10.86 10.41
C LYS A 608 -29.27 -10.65 9.09
N ASN A 609 -30.22 -11.51 8.73
CA ASN A 609 -31.03 -11.37 7.51
C ASN A 609 -31.75 -10.02 7.42
N ASN A 610 -32.19 -9.50 8.56
CA ASN A 610 -32.87 -8.21 8.66
C ASN A 610 -31.92 -7.03 8.94
N TRP A 611 -30.61 -7.28 8.96
CA TRP A 611 -29.56 -6.28 9.20
C TRP A 611 -29.70 -5.52 10.53
N THR A 612 -30.34 -6.12 11.53
CA THR A 612 -30.33 -5.57 12.89
C THR A 612 -28.94 -5.63 13.51
N ASN A 613 -28.65 -4.71 14.42
CA ASN A 613 -27.32 -4.55 15.00
C ASN A 613 -26.89 -5.73 15.88
N PHE A 614 -25.58 -5.97 15.90
CA PHE A 614 -24.85 -6.66 16.96
C PHE A 614 -24.26 -5.63 17.92
N ASN A 615 -24.06 -6.03 19.16
CA ASN A 615 -23.16 -5.40 20.09
C ASN A 615 -21.85 -6.19 20.06
N GLN A 616 -20.83 -5.65 19.41
CA GLN A 616 -19.53 -6.30 19.32
C GLN A 616 -18.72 -6.14 20.62
N SER A 617 -19.04 -5.16 21.46
CA SER A 617 -18.28 -4.90 22.69
C SER A 617 -18.39 -6.01 23.75
N ASN A 618 -19.44 -6.83 23.68
CA ASN A 618 -19.65 -8.01 24.51
C ASN A 618 -19.39 -9.31 23.73
N ASP A 619 -18.64 -9.27 22.63
CA ASP A 619 -18.22 -10.45 21.90
C ASP A 619 -16.81 -10.89 22.30
N TYR A 620 -16.64 -12.17 22.61
CA TYR A 620 -15.38 -12.72 23.07
C TYR A 620 -14.26 -12.54 22.04
N SER A 621 -14.53 -12.85 20.77
CA SER A 621 -13.54 -12.79 19.70
C SER A 621 -13.36 -11.39 19.10
N PHE A 622 -14.10 -10.38 19.54
CA PHE A 622 -14.02 -9.03 18.99
C PHE A 622 -12.73 -8.31 19.40
N ASN A 623 -12.02 -7.78 18.40
CA ASN A 623 -10.82 -6.98 18.56
C ASN A 623 -11.15 -5.51 18.27
N SER A 624 -11.35 -4.73 19.34
CA SER A 624 -11.71 -3.31 19.23
C SER A 624 -10.53 -2.38 18.97
N SER A 625 -9.29 -2.84 19.15
CA SER A 625 -8.10 -1.97 19.22
C SER A 625 -7.22 -2.00 17.99
N SER A 626 -7.33 -3.04 17.16
CA SER A 626 -6.40 -3.28 16.06
C SER A 626 -7.06 -3.00 14.71
N ASN A 627 -6.38 -2.25 13.85
CA ASN A 627 -6.81 -1.98 12.47
C ASN A 627 -6.01 -2.82 11.44
N ASP A 628 -5.18 -3.77 11.92
CA ASP A 628 -4.39 -4.69 11.11
C ASP A 628 -4.19 -6.01 11.89
N TYR A 629 -3.69 -7.04 11.22
CA TYR A 629 -3.47 -8.38 11.76
C TYR A 629 -2.57 -8.38 13.00
N VAL A 630 -3.15 -8.79 14.12
CA VAL A 630 -2.41 -9.08 15.36
C VAL A 630 -2.66 -10.52 15.78
N GLU A 631 -1.72 -11.15 16.47
CA GLU A 631 -1.95 -12.49 17.02
C GLU A 631 -3.16 -12.46 17.94
N TRP A 632 -4.16 -13.29 17.63
CA TRP A 632 -5.44 -13.21 18.31
C TRP A 632 -5.79 -14.56 18.89
N LYS A 633 -5.58 -14.70 20.20
CA LYS A 633 -5.84 -15.95 20.94
C LYS A 633 -7.31 -16.09 21.37
N LYS A 634 -8.17 -15.10 21.07
CA LYS A 634 -9.62 -15.17 21.32
C LYS A 634 -10.43 -15.71 20.14
N VAL A 635 -9.77 -16.20 19.10
CA VAL A 635 -10.34 -17.07 18.07
C VAL A 635 -9.62 -18.41 18.15
N THR A 636 -10.29 -19.51 17.80
CA THR A 636 -9.65 -20.84 17.85
C THR A 636 -9.46 -21.45 16.48
N ALA A 637 -8.41 -22.25 16.34
CA ALA A 637 -8.16 -23.06 15.15
C ALA A 637 -7.99 -24.53 15.50
N TYR A 638 -8.48 -25.39 14.63
CA TYR A 638 -8.42 -26.84 14.77
C TYR A 638 -7.79 -27.46 13.53
N ILE A 639 -7.01 -28.51 13.72
CA ILE A 639 -6.58 -29.42 12.64
C ILE A 639 -7.19 -30.78 12.92
N ASP A 640 -7.95 -31.32 11.97
CA ASP A 640 -8.61 -32.63 12.10
C ASP A 640 -9.41 -32.76 13.41
N GLY A 641 -10.08 -31.67 13.79
CA GLY A 641 -10.88 -31.56 15.02
C GLY A 641 -10.09 -31.32 16.31
N THR A 642 -8.76 -31.34 16.29
CA THR A 642 -7.92 -31.06 17.46
C THR A 642 -7.60 -29.57 17.57
N LEU A 643 -7.83 -28.95 18.74
CA LEU A 643 -7.49 -27.55 19.00
C LEU A 643 -5.97 -27.34 18.93
N VAL A 644 -5.52 -26.43 18.04
CA VAL A 644 -4.10 -26.12 17.83
C VAL A 644 -3.74 -24.64 17.98
N TRP A 645 -4.73 -23.75 18.10
CA TRP A 645 -4.54 -22.32 18.33
C TRP A 645 -5.70 -21.74 19.13
N GLY A 646 -5.39 -20.74 19.97
CA GLY A 646 -6.37 -19.93 20.69
C GLY A 646 -6.86 -20.55 22.00
N ASN A 647 -7.79 -19.85 22.63
CA ASN A 647 -8.47 -20.26 23.85
C ASN A 647 -9.98 -20.23 23.59
N GLU A 648 -10.68 -21.32 23.93
CA GLU A 648 -12.14 -21.34 23.93
C GLU A 648 -12.67 -20.47 25.11
N PRO A 649 -13.83 -19.80 24.96
CA PRO A 649 -14.40 -18.87 25.95
C PRO A 649 -14.90 -19.51 27.25
#